data_AF-A0A6N2UCP9-F1
#
_entry.id   AF-A0A6N2UCP9-F1
#
_cell.length_a   1.000
_cell.length_b   1.000
_cell.length_c   1.000
_cell.angle_alpha   90.00
_cell.angle_beta   90.00
_cell.angle_gamma   90.00
#
_symmetry.space_group_name_H-M   'P 1'
#
loop_
_entity.id
_entity.type
_entity.pdbx_description
1 polymer ?
#
loop_
_entity_poly.entity_id
_entity_poly.type
_entity_poly.pdbx_seq_one_letter_code
_entity_poly.pdbx_strand_id
1 'polypeptide(L)'
;MSECRVTVDACKYQRKNNGTCIITGWLYAGDLEPEVQVRADYAPLSCRVVRTERPDVLAALPQLSFPDVNAGFEIYIENIENLFSLAEFLRVRVCCGKESIPVMQKTMEQVKKEYYQDTLQYYMECVEKRLDKVHIQGWCVDTFGGYDLSVVDEKGKIQEEVSKSSVRRPDLKDVFGVETDACHGFILEIPRNKVKSKKLIVEFKNGAATKQEIIDMRRFDRENTRIGRIARTVGKENREKNQEIKKALGLRGFLDYVWEESSSFADAYETYAKKHSPSGKELRRQGKENFSYMPLFSIVVPLYHTPVSFLKEMIDSVTKQSYGNWQLCLADGSSDDTLGEFIQENYGKDRRIFYKHLKENTGISGNTNAALEMAEGDFIVFADHDDVISPDALYEMAALLRDCPDGELIYTDEDLMDKDGNLFYPHFKPDFNLDYLRCINYICHLVAVKKELLEKVGTLRPEFDGAQDYDFLLRCVEHTEHVYHIPKVLYHWRSHEGSTAGNQDSKNYAVEAGKKALSEHYKRCGLLAEAEFTGIFIVYRTKFKVQGNPKVSILIPNKDHIEDLEKCISAVMEKSTWENKEIIVIENNSVEKETFAYYEKLKQQYANIQVVTWEGEFNYSAINNFGAKYADGDYYLLLNNDTEVITPDWLEQMLGYCQREDTAIVGAKLLYPDDTVQHAGVVVGMGGFAGHILTGFGKNHTGYMGRLVAAQEVSAVTGACLMVKKSVFDELSGLDGENFKVALNDVDFCLRAGELHKKVVFLPDVQLYHYESKSRGFETTPEKQERFRKEIDAFQKRYGELLLAGDPYYNPNLSLVRGDCSLAKRYETWKGRKA
;
A
#
# COMPACT_ATOMS: atom_id res chain seq x y z
N MET A 1 33.18 47.95 -28.42
CA MET A 1 33.43 47.54 -27.03
C MET A 1 32.93 46.12 -26.93
N SER A 2 33.83 45.18 -26.66
CA SER A 2 33.52 43.76 -26.44
C SER A 2 32.73 43.65 -25.14
N GLU A 3 31.41 43.59 -25.22
CA GLU A 3 30.56 43.56 -24.04
C GLU A 3 30.55 42.12 -23.49
N CYS A 4 31.44 41.82 -22.54
CA CYS A 4 31.39 40.55 -21.82
C CYS A 4 30.11 40.56 -20.95
N ARG A 5 29.27 39.53 -21.09
CA ARG A 5 27.97 39.43 -20.42
C ARG A 5 27.92 38.16 -19.60
N VAL A 6 27.63 38.28 -18.31
CA VAL A 6 27.50 37.15 -17.39
C VAL A 6 26.15 37.22 -16.70
N THR A 7 25.46 36.09 -16.60
CA THR A 7 24.24 35.95 -15.81
C THR A 7 24.35 34.68 -14.97
N VAL A 8 23.91 34.78 -13.71
CA VAL A 8 23.80 33.64 -12.80
C VAL A 8 22.35 33.22 -12.74
N ASP A 9 22.08 31.94 -13.00
CA ASP A 9 20.75 31.36 -12.94
C ASP A 9 20.45 30.84 -11.54
N ALA A 10 21.41 30.16 -10.91
CA ALA A 10 21.26 29.60 -9.58
C ALA A 10 22.60 29.51 -8.84
N CYS A 11 22.51 29.51 -7.51
CA CYS A 11 23.60 29.17 -6.61
C CYS A 11 23.05 28.11 -5.66
N LYS A 12 23.58 26.89 -5.71
CA LYS A 12 23.13 25.75 -4.93
C LYS A 12 24.24 25.23 -4.03
N TYR A 13 23.85 24.56 -2.97
CA TYR A 13 24.76 24.04 -1.96
C TYR A 13 24.55 22.54 -1.74
N GLN A 14 25.64 21.80 -1.62
CA GLN A 14 25.63 20.36 -1.32
C GLN A 14 26.75 19.98 -0.36
N ARG A 15 26.61 18.91 0.43
CA ARG A 15 27.61 18.54 1.45
C ARG A 15 28.88 17.86 0.92
N LYS A 16 28.89 17.41 -0.33
CA LYS A 16 30.05 16.75 -0.95
C LYS A 16 31.33 17.60 -0.78
N ASN A 17 32.46 16.97 -0.44
CA ASN A 17 33.77 17.61 -0.27
C ASN A 17 33.80 18.75 0.79
N ASN A 18 33.28 18.50 2.00
CA ASN A 18 33.14 19.47 3.10
C ASN A 18 32.37 20.74 2.68
N GLY A 19 31.27 20.53 1.96
CA GLY A 19 30.45 21.58 1.37
C GLY A 19 30.98 22.05 0.03
N THR A 20 30.12 21.98 -0.98
CA THR A 20 30.33 22.54 -2.31
C THR A 20 29.28 23.59 -2.61
N CYS A 21 29.71 24.79 -3.00
CA CYS A 21 28.89 25.81 -3.64
C CYS A 21 28.97 25.63 -5.16
N ILE A 22 27.82 25.52 -5.82
CA ILE A 22 27.70 25.36 -7.27
C ILE A 22 26.96 26.58 -7.81
N ILE A 23 27.64 27.38 -8.62
CA ILE A 23 27.04 28.54 -9.30
C ILE A 23 26.84 28.17 -10.76
N THR A 24 25.60 28.18 -11.22
CA THR A 24 25.24 27.88 -12.61
C THR A 24 24.77 29.15 -13.31
N GLY A 25 25.12 29.31 -14.57
CA GLY A 25 24.76 30.50 -15.33
C GLY A 25 25.16 30.40 -16.80
N TRP A 26 25.16 31.54 -17.48
CA TRP A 26 25.68 31.66 -18.84
C TRP A 26 26.58 32.88 -18.99
N LEU A 27 27.50 32.79 -19.95
CA LEU A 27 28.56 33.77 -20.18
C LEU A 27 28.85 33.92 -21.67
N TYR A 28 28.87 35.16 -22.13
CA TYR A 28 29.37 35.58 -23.44
C TYR A 28 30.60 36.47 -23.27
N ALA A 29 31.70 36.14 -23.94
CA ALA A 29 32.96 36.90 -23.88
C ALA A 29 33.53 37.29 -25.26
N GLY A 30 32.81 37.04 -26.36
CA GLY A 30 33.34 37.19 -27.72
C GLY A 30 34.56 36.29 -27.93
N ASP A 31 35.65 36.84 -28.47
CA ASP A 31 36.92 36.14 -28.72
C ASP A 31 37.85 36.10 -27.48
N LEU A 32 37.42 36.63 -26.33
CA LEU A 32 38.23 36.63 -25.11
C LEU A 32 38.04 35.32 -24.35
N GLU A 33 39.14 34.80 -23.80
CA GLU A 33 39.10 33.65 -22.89
C GLU A 33 38.75 34.13 -21.47
N PRO A 34 37.60 33.71 -20.90
CA PRO A 34 37.18 34.16 -19.58
C PRO A 34 37.85 33.35 -18.46
N GLU A 35 38.33 34.04 -17.42
CA GLU A 35 38.90 33.43 -16.22
C GLU A 35 37.97 33.61 -15.01
N VAL A 36 37.69 32.55 -14.26
CA VAL A 36 36.91 32.63 -13.01
C VAL A 36 37.85 32.80 -11.82
N GLN A 37 37.66 33.88 -11.06
CA GLN A 37 38.39 34.14 -9.82
C GLN A 37 37.45 34.01 -8.62
N VAL A 38 37.78 33.08 -7.72
CA VAL A 38 37.07 32.87 -6.45
C VAL A 38 37.96 33.31 -5.29
N ARG A 39 37.42 34.08 -4.35
CA ARG A 39 38.14 34.53 -3.16
C ARG A 39 37.28 34.43 -1.91
N ALA A 40 37.89 33.98 -0.82
CA ALA A 40 37.41 34.23 0.54
C ALA A 40 38.13 35.47 1.06
N ASP A 41 37.38 36.55 1.28
CA ASP A 41 37.91 37.89 1.54
C ASP A 41 38.96 38.34 0.50
N TYR A 42 40.24 38.23 0.86
CA TYR A 42 41.38 38.55 -0.01
C TYR A 42 42.14 37.30 -0.49
N ALA A 43 41.91 36.14 0.13
CA ALA A 43 42.61 34.88 -0.18
C ALA A 43 41.99 34.20 -1.40
N PRO A 44 42.79 33.80 -2.41
CA PRO A 44 42.29 33.05 -3.55
C PRO A 44 41.86 31.64 -3.15
N LEU A 45 40.78 31.14 -3.75
CA LEU A 45 40.28 29.78 -3.61
C LEU A 45 40.33 29.07 -4.96
N SER A 46 40.64 27.77 -4.92
CA SER A 46 40.50 26.91 -6.10
C SER A 46 39.02 26.71 -6.44
N CYS A 47 38.70 26.68 -7.73
CA CYS A 47 37.40 26.27 -8.22
C CYS A 47 37.54 25.40 -9.46
N ARG A 48 36.53 24.58 -9.73
CA ARG A 48 36.40 23.83 -10.97
C ARG A 48 35.31 24.47 -11.81
N VAL A 49 35.61 24.79 -13.06
CA VAL A 49 34.65 25.39 -14.00
C VAL A 49 34.33 24.38 -15.10
N VAL A 50 33.05 24.13 -15.31
CA VAL A 50 32.54 23.27 -16.38
C VAL A 50 31.73 24.14 -17.33
N ARG A 51 31.95 24.00 -18.64
CA ARG A 51 31.17 24.68 -19.68
C ARG A 51 30.07 23.74 -20.18
N THR A 52 28.86 24.26 -20.39
CA THR A 52 27.68 23.47 -20.76
C THR A 52 26.90 24.11 -21.90
N GLU A 53 26.21 23.30 -22.71
CA GLU A 53 25.36 23.80 -23.78
C GLU A 53 24.09 24.47 -23.23
N ARG A 54 23.68 25.59 -23.86
CA ARG A 54 22.46 26.35 -23.48
C ARG A 54 21.67 26.80 -24.70
N PRO A 55 20.93 25.88 -25.36
CA PRO A 55 20.16 26.19 -26.57
C PRO A 55 19.13 27.31 -26.38
N ASP A 56 18.55 27.42 -25.18
CA ASP A 56 17.61 28.46 -24.78
C ASP A 56 18.24 29.86 -24.80
N VAL A 57 19.48 29.99 -24.31
CA VAL A 57 20.24 31.25 -24.34
C VAL A 57 20.63 31.63 -25.76
N LEU A 58 21.06 30.65 -26.56
CA LEU A 58 21.39 30.84 -27.97
C LEU A 58 20.17 31.33 -28.77
N ALA A 59 18.99 30.75 -28.52
CA ALA A 59 17.75 31.16 -29.16
C ALA A 59 17.26 32.55 -28.70
N ALA A 60 17.47 32.90 -27.44
CA ALA A 60 17.05 34.19 -26.87
C ALA A 60 17.97 35.35 -27.29
N LEU A 61 19.23 35.08 -27.64
CA LEU A 61 20.24 36.08 -27.99
C LEU A 61 20.89 35.79 -29.36
N PRO A 62 20.11 35.70 -30.46
CA PRO A 62 20.62 35.33 -31.78
C PRO A 62 21.61 36.35 -32.37
N GLN A 63 21.65 37.57 -31.82
CA GLN A 63 22.58 38.63 -32.19
C GLN A 63 24.01 38.44 -31.64
N LEU A 64 24.24 37.50 -30.71
CA LEU A 64 25.55 37.20 -30.14
C LEU A 64 26.13 35.94 -30.77
N SER A 65 27.36 36.02 -31.29
CA SER A 65 28.06 34.89 -31.91
C SER A 65 28.91 34.17 -30.88
N PHE A 66 28.42 33.07 -30.33
CA PHE A 66 29.19 32.24 -29.41
C PHE A 66 30.20 31.38 -30.19
N PRO A 67 31.51 31.43 -29.87
CA PRO A 67 32.51 30.61 -30.56
C PRO A 67 32.27 29.10 -30.39
N ASP A 68 31.70 28.69 -29.25
CA ASP A 68 31.31 27.32 -28.92
C ASP A 68 29.85 27.30 -28.43
N VAL A 69 29.08 26.25 -28.76
CA VAL A 69 27.68 26.02 -28.27
C VAL A 69 27.55 25.98 -26.74
N ASN A 70 28.68 25.93 -26.03
CA ASN A 70 28.78 25.91 -24.57
C ASN A 70 28.66 27.31 -23.93
N ALA A 71 27.54 27.99 -24.15
CA ALA A 71 27.25 29.30 -23.57
C ALA A 71 27.05 29.26 -22.04
N GLY A 72 26.75 28.09 -21.47
CA GLY A 72 26.55 27.86 -20.04
C GLY A 72 27.85 27.62 -19.26
N PHE A 73 27.80 27.83 -17.95
CA PHE A 73 28.86 27.44 -17.02
C PHE A 73 28.31 26.90 -15.71
N GLU A 74 29.12 26.08 -15.04
CA GLU A 74 28.98 25.68 -13.64
C GLU A 74 30.32 25.88 -12.92
N ILE A 75 30.31 26.66 -11.84
CA ILE A 75 31.48 26.92 -10.99
C ILE A 75 31.30 26.15 -9.69
N TYR A 76 32.21 25.22 -9.41
CA TYR A 76 32.25 24.40 -8.20
C TYR A 76 33.31 24.95 -7.25
N ILE A 77 32.89 25.35 -6.05
CA ILE A 77 33.75 25.82 -4.97
C ILE A 77 33.59 24.84 -3.80
N GLU A 78 34.62 24.05 -3.52
CA GLU A 78 34.59 23.01 -2.49
C GLU A 78 35.13 23.51 -1.14
N ASN A 79 34.93 22.72 -0.09
CA ASN A 79 35.36 23.03 1.28
C ASN A 79 34.80 24.34 1.86
N ILE A 80 33.60 24.75 1.43
CA ILE A 80 33.00 26.02 1.88
C ILE A 80 32.67 26.01 3.38
N GLU A 81 32.45 24.84 3.99
CA GLU A 81 32.18 24.73 5.43
C GLU A 81 33.34 25.27 6.27
N ASN A 82 34.57 25.00 5.82
CA ASN A 82 35.78 25.45 6.50
C ASN A 82 35.86 26.99 6.54
N LEU A 83 35.18 27.68 5.63
CA LEU A 83 35.21 29.13 5.52
C LEU A 83 34.23 29.81 6.47
N PHE A 84 33.24 29.09 7.02
CA PHE A 84 32.15 29.67 7.83
C PHE A 84 32.63 30.45 9.06
N SER A 85 33.76 30.06 9.63
CA SER A 85 34.37 30.74 10.78
C SER A 85 35.67 31.47 10.44
N LEU A 86 36.15 31.39 9.19
CA LEU A 86 37.48 31.86 8.79
C LEU A 86 37.46 33.07 7.84
N ALA A 87 36.32 33.36 7.22
CA ALA A 87 36.19 34.46 6.27
C ALA A 87 34.85 35.19 6.43
N GLU A 88 34.85 36.47 6.08
CA GLU A 88 33.66 37.34 6.18
C GLU A 88 32.84 37.31 4.88
N PHE A 89 33.50 37.21 3.72
CA PHE A 89 32.85 37.21 2.40
C PHE A 89 33.36 36.11 1.47
N LEU A 90 32.45 35.54 0.68
CA LEU A 90 32.78 34.75 -0.50
C LEU A 90 32.49 35.57 -1.76
N ARG A 91 33.51 35.76 -2.61
CA ARG A 91 33.44 36.58 -3.83
C ARG A 91 33.83 35.76 -5.04
N VAL A 92 33.01 35.81 -6.08
CA VAL A 92 33.24 35.15 -7.38
C VAL A 92 33.15 36.21 -8.46
N ARG A 93 34.18 36.27 -9.31
CA ARG A 93 34.28 37.19 -10.44
C ARG A 93 34.66 36.43 -11.70
N VAL A 94 34.17 36.92 -12.84
CA VAL A 94 34.62 36.48 -14.16
C VAL A 94 35.43 37.62 -14.78
N CYS A 95 36.66 37.33 -15.17
CA CYS A 95 37.58 38.25 -15.79
C CYS A 95 37.61 38.00 -17.31
N CYS A 96 37.28 39.01 -18.10
CA CYS A 96 37.31 39.02 -19.57
C CYS A 96 38.32 40.09 -20.01
N GLY A 97 39.58 39.71 -20.24
CA GLY A 97 40.65 40.67 -20.56
C GLY A 97 40.90 41.67 -19.42
N LYS A 98 40.52 42.96 -19.61
CA LYS A 98 40.63 44.00 -18.57
C LYS A 98 39.34 44.20 -17.75
N GLU A 99 38.25 43.57 -18.15
CA GLU A 99 36.97 43.67 -17.46
C GLU A 99 36.87 42.58 -16.39
N SER A 100 36.36 42.94 -15.21
CA SER A 100 36.15 42.01 -14.08
C SER A 100 34.71 42.16 -13.60
N ILE A 101 33.88 41.17 -13.92
CA ILE A 101 32.44 41.20 -13.68
C ILE A 101 32.11 40.40 -12.41
N PRO A 102 31.45 40.99 -11.40
CA PRO A 102 31.03 40.26 -10.22
C PRO A 102 29.91 39.27 -10.54
N VAL A 103 30.13 38.01 -10.19
CA VAL A 103 29.17 36.90 -10.36
C VAL A 103 28.42 36.65 -9.05
N MET A 104 29.15 36.65 -7.93
CA MET A 104 28.56 36.49 -6.60
C MET A 104 29.39 37.24 -5.56
N GLN A 105 28.73 37.92 -4.63
CA GLN A 105 29.33 38.39 -3.39
C GLN A 105 28.33 38.21 -2.26
N LYS A 106 28.62 37.31 -1.32
CA LYS A 106 27.77 37.02 -0.15
C LYS A 106 28.60 37.06 1.13
N THR A 107 27.98 37.48 2.23
CA THR A 107 28.60 37.29 3.55
C THR A 107 28.64 35.81 3.87
N MET A 108 29.59 35.37 4.68
CA MET A 108 29.69 33.97 5.03
C MET A 108 28.50 33.51 5.89
N GLU A 109 27.86 34.42 6.63
CA GLU A 109 26.57 34.16 7.29
C GLU A 109 25.43 33.86 6.28
N GLN A 110 25.37 34.60 5.17
CA GLN A 110 24.40 34.33 4.10
C GLN A 110 24.68 33.00 3.44
N VAL A 111 25.95 32.72 3.10
CA VAL A 111 26.36 31.42 2.53
C VAL A 111 26.00 30.29 3.49
N LYS A 112 26.31 30.42 4.78
CA LYS A 112 25.97 29.44 5.80
C LYS A 112 24.46 29.23 5.89
N LYS A 113 23.66 30.29 5.90
CA LYS A 113 22.20 30.18 5.96
C LYS A 113 21.63 29.45 4.74
N GLU A 114 22.03 29.84 3.53
CA GLU A 114 21.59 29.20 2.29
C GLU A 114 22.05 27.73 2.23
N TYR A 115 23.27 27.45 2.70
CA TYR A 115 23.83 26.11 2.82
C TYR A 115 22.98 25.18 3.70
N TYR A 116 22.55 25.64 4.88
CA TYR A 116 21.63 24.87 5.74
C TYR A 116 20.19 24.81 5.19
N GLN A 117 19.76 25.81 4.41
CA GLN A 117 18.43 25.81 3.78
C GLN A 117 18.31 24.82 2.62
N ASP A 118 19.35 24.66 1.80
CA ASP A 118 19.35 23.73 0.66
C ASP A 118 19.41 22.26 1.10
N THR A 119 19.98 22.01 2.28
CA THR A 119 20.21 20.67 2.84
C THR A 119 19.05 20.13 3.67
N LEU A 120 18.21 21.02 4.21
CA LEU A 120 16.98 20.68 4.91
C LEU A 120 15.80 20.62 3.94
N GLN A 121 15.34 19.43 3.57
CA GLN A 121 14.20 19.21 2.67
C GLN A 121 13.04 18.61 3.44
N TYR A 122 11.80 18.95 3.07
CA TYR A 122 10.61 18.35 3.70
C TYR A 122 9.46 18.27 2.71
N TYR A 123 8.52 17.37 3.00
CA TYR A 123 7.27 17.26 2.28
C TYR A 123 6.13 16.87 3.23
N MET A 124 4.98 17.50 3.01
CA MET A 124 3.75 17.22 3.75
C MET A 124 2.89 16.28 2.93
N GLU A 125 2.76 15.04 3.38
CA GLU A 125 1.98 14.01 2.68
C GLU A 125 0.48 14.18 2.96
N CYS A 126 0.13 14.47 4.22
CA CYS A 126 -1.26 14.61 4.62
C CYS A 126 -1.43 15.63 5.74
N VAL A 127 -2.52 16.40 5.65
CA VAL A 127 -3.05 17.24 6.73
C VAL A 127 -4.56 17.04 6.75
N GLU A 128 -5.07 16.24 7.69
CA GLU A 128 -6.48 15.87 7.74
C GLU A 128 -7.03 15.89 9.17
N LYS A 129 -8.36 15.84 9.28
CA LYS A 129 -9.04 15.70 10.57
C LYS A 129 -9.31 14.21 10.81
N ARG A 130 -8.63 13.63 11.81
CA ARG A 130 -8.95 12.29 12.34
C ARG A 130 -9.60 12.44 13.70
N LEU A 131 -10.86 12.00 13.81
CA LEU A 131 -11.66 12.21 15.03
C LEU A 131 -11.68 13.69 15.46
N ASP A 132 -11.25 14.00 16.67
CA ASP A 132 -11.10 15.34 17.23
C ASP A 132 -9.66 15.86 17.12
N LYS A 133 -8.79 15.23 16.33
CA LYS A 133 -7.38 15.60 16.16
C LYS A 133 -7.10 16.17 14.76
N VAL A 134 -6.10 17.05 14.71
CA VAL A 134 -5.39 17.44 13.49
C VAL A 134 -4.28 16.41 13.30
N HIS A 135 -4.40 15.60 12.25
CA HIS A 135 -3.41 14.61 11.86
C HIS A 135 -2.55 15.17 10.75
N ILE A 136 -1.22 15.12 10.93
CA ILE A 136 -0.26 15.61 9.98
C ILE A 136 0.79 14.53 9.76
N GLN A 137 1.01 14.15 8.52
CA GLN A 137 2.03 13.17 8.14
C GLN A 137 2.93 13.76 7.07
N GLY A 138 4.21 13.45 7.14
CA GLY A 138 5.18 13.84 6.12
C GLY A 138 6.56 13.25 6.37
N TRP A 139 7.54 13.79 5.68
CA TRP A 139 8.95 13.49 5.92
C TRP A 139 9.78 14.77 5.89
N CYS A 140 10.88 14.75 6.61
CA CYS A 140 11.90 15.78 6.55
C CYS A 140 13.28 15.11 6.59
N VAL A 141 14.14 15.55 5.69
CA VAL A 141 15.50 15.07 5.56
C VAL A 141 16.42 16.24 5.75
N ASP A 142 17.33 16.10 6.70
CA ASP A 142 18.53 16.90 6.72
C ASP A 142 19.70 16.03 6.28
N THR A 143 20.31 16.37 5.15
CA THR A 143 21.51 15.68 4.63
C THR A 143 22.74 15.82 5.56
N PHE A 144 22.62 16.58 6.66
CA PHE A 144 23.63 16.68 7.70
C PHE A 144 23.61 15.63 8.82
N GLY A 145 22.46 15.01 9.12
CA GLY A 145 22.35 14.03 10.20
C GLY A 145 21.34 14.36 11.31
N GLY A 146 20.34 15.21 11.05
CA GLY A 146 19.16 15.34 11.91
C GLY A 146 18.49 16.72 11.85
N TYR A 147 17.21 16.77 12.16
CA TYR A 147 16.42 18.00 12.24
C TYR A 147 15.57 18.00 13.51
N ASP A 148 15.28 19.19 14.02
CA ASP A 148 14.29 19.39 15.07
C ASP A 148 12.93 19.69 14.44
N LEU A 149 11.91 18.97 14.92
CA LEU A 149 10.52 19.14 14.51
C LEU A 149 9.72 19.74 15.66
N SER A 150 9.16 20.93 15.46
CA SER A 150 8.25 21.56 16.42
C SER A 150 6.98 22.05 15.77
N VAL A 151 5.90 22.10 16.54
CA VAL A 151 4.65 22.72 16.11
C VAL A 151 4.43 23.95 16.97
N VAL A 152 4.22 25.10 16.33
CA VAL A 152 4.04 26.39 16.99
C VAL A 152 2.79 27.10 16.49
N ASP A 153 2.29 28.06 17.27
CA ASP A 153 1.22 28.96 16.84
C ASP A 153 1.75 30.16 16.05
N GLU A 154 0.84 31.04 15.57
CA GLU A 154 1.23 32.27 14.86
C GLU A 154 2.08 33.27 15.67
N LYS A 155 2.23 33.08 16.99
CA LYS A 155 3.08 33.89 17.87
C LYS A 155 4.41 33.21 18.19
N GLY A 156 4.66 32.03 17.61
CA GLY A 156 5.85 31.22 17.87
C GLY A 156 5.81 30.47 19.20
N LYS A 157 4.65 30.37 19.86
CA LYS A 157 4.52 29.57 21.09
C LYS A 157 4.39 28.09 20.73
N ILE A 158 5.17 27.25 21.39
CA ILE A 158 5.15 25.79 21.20
C ILE A 158 3.79 25.22 21.61
N GLN A 159 3.25 24.36 20.74
CA GLN A 159 2.10 23.52 21.05
C GLN A 159 2.60 22.31 21.86
N GLU A 160 2.28 22.27 23.15
CA GLU A 160 2.81 21.26 24.09
C GLU A 160 2.12 19.89 23.92
N GLU A 161 0.82 19.88 23.59
CA GLU A 161 0.03 18.65 23.42
C GLU A 161 0.10 18.14 21.98
N VAL A 162 1.28 17.67 21.56
CA VAL A 162 1.52 17.07 20.24
C VAL A 162 2.11 15.68 20.43
N SER A 163 1.39 14.65 19.99
CA SER A 163 1.97 13.30 19.84
C SER A 163 2.86 13.31 18.60
N LYS A 164 4.11 12.84 18.75
CA LYS A 164 5.07 12.76 17.65
C LYS A 164 5.53 11.31 17.50
N SER A 165 5.42 10.77 16.30
CA SER A 165 5.95 9.45 15.98
C SER A 165 6.88 9.57 14.78
N SER A 166 8.07 8.97 14.89
CA SER A 166 9.03 8.92 13.80
C SER A 166 8.78 7.67 12.95
N VAL A 167 8.84 7.82 11.64
CA VAL A 167 8.58 6.74 10.67
C VAL A 167 9.85 6.50 9.86
N ARG A 168 10.24 5.24 9.68
CA ARG A 168 11.37 4.88 8.82
C ARG A 168 10.99 5.13 7.36
N ARG A 169 11.91 5.73 6.60
CA ARG A 169 11.72 6.11 5.19
C ARG A 169 12.91 5.69 4.34
N PRO A 170 13.06 4.37 4.08
CA PRO A 170 14.18 3.84 3.32
C PRO A 170 14.29 4.44 1.91
N ASP A 171 13.14 4.85 1.35
CA ASP A 171 13.01 5.47 0.03
C ASP A 171 13.72 6.81 -0.14
N LEU A 172 14.03 7.50 0.96
CA LEU A 172 14.69 8.80 0.92
C LEU A 172 16.21 8.67 0.76
N LYS A 173 16.77 7.47 0.93
CA LYS A 173 18.21 7.21 0.74
C LYS A 173 18.65 7.45 -0.70
N ASP A 174 17.92 6.89 -1.67
CA ASP A 174 18.33 6.99 -3.07
C ASP A 174 18.15 8.42 -3.62
N VAL A 175 17.23 9.18 -3.03
CA VAL A 175 16.94 10.57 -3.42
C VAL A 175 17.90 11.56 -2.76
N PHE A 176 18.22 11.39 -1.47
CA PHE A 176 18.96 12.38 -0.68
C PHE A 176 20.30 11.87 -0.13
N GLY A 177 20.66 10.61 -0.39
CA GLY A 177 21.94 10.02 0.05
C GLY A 177 22.06 9.83 1.57
N VAL A 178 20.93 9.76 2.28
CA VAL A 178 20.90 9.67 3.75
C VAL A 178 20.92 8.24 4.27
N GLU A 179 21.38 8.05 5.52
CA GLU A 179 21.46 6.73 6.15
C GLU A 179 20.06 6.10 6.29
N THR A 180 19.95 4.81 5.90
CA THR A 180 18.70 4.03 5.89
C THR A 180 18.12 3.77 7.26
N ASP A 181 18.95 3.78 8.30
CA ASP A 181 18.54 3.40 9.65
C ASP A 181 17.92 4.57 10.42
N ALA A 182 17.98 5.79 9.87
CA ALA A 182 17.43 7.01 10.46
C ALA A 182 15.93 7.20 10.11
N CYS A 183 15.14 7.62 11.10
CA CYS A 183 13.70 7.88 10.94
C CYS A 183 13.46 9.30 10.40
N HIS A 184 13.43 9.44 9.08
CA HIS A 184 13.19 10.71 8.38
C HIS A 184 11.70 11.05 8.16
N GLY A 185 10.79 10.11 8.45
CA GLY A 185 9.35 10.34 8.42
C GLY A 185 8.81 10.81 9.76
N PHE A 186 7.69 11.54 9.75
CA PHE A 186 7.00 11.98 10.95
C PHE A 186 5.49 11.87 10.84
N ILE A 187 4.86 11.59 11.99
CA ILE A 187 3.43 11.73 12.22
C ILE A 187 3.26 12.65 13.43
N LEU A 188 2.42 13.68 13.28
CA LEU A 188 2.02 14.59 14.34
C LEU A 188 0.51 14.47 14.56
N GLU A 189 0.11 14.24 15.80
CA GLU A 189 -1.28 14.33 16.19
C GLU A 189 -1.49 15.43 17.23
N ILE A 190 -2.36 16.39 16.91
CA ILE A 190 -2.70 17.50 17.80
C ILE A 190 -4.21 17.48 18.10
N PRO A 191 -4.65 17.37 19.37
CA PRO A 191 -6.06 17.53 19.72
C PRO A 191 -6.59 18.89 19.25
N ARG A 192 -7.63 18.89 18.42
CA ARG A 192 -8.16 20.11 17.79
C ARG A 192 -8.63 21.10 18.84
N ASN A 193 -9.24 20.66 19.94
CA ASN A 193 -9.68 21.53 21.04
C ASN A 193 -8.53 22.31 21.72
N LYS A 194 -7.28 21.87 21.56
CA LYS A 194 -6.09 22.54 22.09
C LYS A 194 -5.47 23.53 21.12
N VAL A 195 -5.82 23.48 19.83
CA VAL A 195 -5.39 24.45 18.82
C VAL A 195 -6.30 25.68 18.87
N LYS A 196 -5.89 26.69 19.66
CA LYS A 196 -6.63 27.97 19.78
C LYS A 196 -6.24 29.02 18.74
N SER A 197 -5.12 28.78 18.06
CA SER A 197 -4.51 29.66 17.08
C SER A 197 -5.23 29.61 15.73
N LYS A 198 -5.10 30.67 14.92
CA LYS A 198 -5.66 30.68 13.55
C LYS A 198 -4.76 29.93 12.58
N LYS A 199 -3.48 29.80 12.91
CA LYS A 199 -2.49 29.07 12.15
C LYS A 199 -1.80 28.06 13.05
N LEU A 200 -1.56 26.89 12.51
CA LEU A 200 -0.66 25.91 13.09
C LEU A 200 0.56 25.85 12.18
N ILE A 201 1.74 26.06 12.73
CA ILE A 201 2.99 26.16 11.96
C ILE A 201 3.85 24.96 12.34
N VAL A 202 4.15 24.10 11.36
CA VAL A 202 5.12 23.01 11.53
C VAL A 202 6.48 23.56 11.17
N GLU A 203 7.39 23.60 12.14
CA GLU A 203 8.75 24.09 11.95
C GLU A 203 9.73 22.92 11.87
N PHE A 204 10.57 22.96 10.83
CA PHE A 204 11.71 22.08 10.63
C PHE A 204 12.97 22.92 10.83
N LYS A 205 13.85 22.51 11.73
CA LYS A 205 15.06 23.26 12.08
C LYS A 205 16.30 22.38 11.96
N ASN A 206 17.35 22.89 11.32
CA ASN A 206 18.69 22.34 11.43
C ASN A 206 19.69 23.49 11.61
N GLY A 207 20.74 23.30 12.41
CA GLY A 207 21.85 24.27 12.56
C GLY A 207 21.44 25.75 12.52
N ALA A 208 21.56 26.38 11.34
CA ALA A 208 21.24 27.79 11.09
C ALA A 208 19.98 28.07 10.21
N ALA A 209 19.21 27.05 9.84
CA ALA A 209 17.99 27.22 9.03
C ALA A 209 16.72 26.78 9.76
N THR A 210 15.62 27.42 9.40
CA THR A 210 14.26 27.08 9.83
C THR A 210 13.37 27.13 8.60
N LYS A 211 12.73 26.01 8.27
CA LYS A 211 11.65 25.93 7.29
C LYS A 211 10.32 25.75 8.01
N GLN A 212 9.25 26.27 7.42
CA GLN A 212 7.93 26.30 8.05
C GLN A 212 6.84 25.93 7.06
N GLU A 213 5.96 25.03 7.47
CA GLU A 213 4.68 24.82 6.82
C GLU A 213 3.56 25.49 7.61
N ILE A 214 2.73 26.29 6.94
CA ILE A 214 1.63 27.02 7.58
C ILE A 214 0.30 26.35 7.25
N ILE A 215 -0.34 25.79 8.26
CA ILE A 215 -1.69 25.23 8.18
C ILE A 215 -2.68 26.31 8.65
N ASP A 216 -3.51 26.81 7.73
CA ASP A 216 -4.61 27.72 8.07
C ASP A 216 -5.74 26.93 8.74
N MET A 217 -5.89 27.10 10.04
CA MET A 217 -6.87 26.36 10.84
C MET A 217 -8.30 26.74 10.50
N ARG A 218 -8.58 27.97 10.05
CA ARG A 218 -9.93 28.37 9.63
C ARG A 218 -10.31 27.70 8.32
N ARG A 219 -9.38 27.66 7.37
CA ARG A 219 -9.57 26.95 6.10
C ARG A 219 -9.74 25.46 6.37
N PHE A 220 -8.84 24.87 7.17
CA PHE A 220 -8.89 23.48 7.59
C PHE A 220 -10.23 23.14 8.24
N ASP A 221 -10.68 23.92 9.24
CA ASP A 221 -11.96 23.69 9.92
C ASP A 221 -13.13 23.80 8.95
N ARG A 222 -13.15 24.87 8.13
CA ARG A 222 -14.22 25.08 7.16
C ARG A 222 -14.30 23.92 6.20
N GLU A 223 -13.17 23.48 5.66
CA GLU A 223 -13.08 22.35 4.72
C GLU A 223 -13.41 21.01 5.35
N ASN A 224 -13.20 20.88 6.67
CA ASN A 224 -13.61 19.71 7.45
C ASN A 224 -15.00 19.84 8.08
N THR A 225 -15.70 20.96 7.87
CA THR A 225 -17.13 21.05 8.18
C THR A 225 -17.94 20.41 7.08
N ARG A 226 -19.09 19.88 7.45
CA ARG A 226 -20.08 19.37 6.51
C ARG A 226 -20.42 20.39 5.41
N ILE A 227 -20.63 21.66 5.77
CA ILE A 227 -20.97 22.71 4.80
C ILE A 227 -19.83 22.94 3.79
N GLY A 228 -18.57 22.95 4.26
CA GLY A 228 -17.41 23.07 3.38
C GLY A 228 -17.26 21.86 2.44
N ARG A 229 -17.46 20.64 2.94
CA ARG A 229 -17.44 19.43 2.10
C ARG A 229 -18.59 19.39 1.09
N ILE A 230 -19.80 19.83 1.48
CA ILE A 230 -20.92 20.02 0.54
C ILE A 230 -20.51 21.02 -0.54
N ALA A 231 -20.02 22.20 -0.17
CA ALA A 231 -19.63 23.26 -1.12
C ALA A 231 -18.55 22.79 -2.11
N ARG A 232 -17.60 21.96 -1.65
CA ARG A 232 -16.60 21.31 -2.51
C ARG A 232 -17.25 20.30 -3.47
N THR A 233 -18.12 19.44 -2.95
CA THR A 233 -18.82 18.40 -3.73
C THR A 233 -19.68 19.02 -4.84
N VAL A 234 -20.49 20.04 -4.52
CA VAL A 234 -21.37 20.72 -5.48
C VAL A 234 -20.69 21.89 -6.19
N GLY A 235 -19.39 22.06 -5.98
CA GLY A 235 -18.58 23.16 -6.50
C GLY A 235 -18.56 23.20 -8.03
N LYS A 236 -18.23 24.37 -8.58
CA LYS A 236 -18.16 24.57 -10.05
C LYS A 236 -17.21 23.60 -10.74
N GLU A 237 -16.12 23.23 -10.08
CA GLU A 237 -15.11 22.29 -10.57
C GLU A 237 -15.67 20.88 -10.81
N ASN A 238 -16.71 20.47 -10.06
CA ASN A 238 -17.34 19.15 -10.16
C ASN A 238 -18.63 19.18 -11.00
N ARG A 239 -18.92 20.26 -11.74
CA ARG A 239 -20.23 20.47 -12.37
C ARG A 239 -20.59 19.39 -13.39
N GLU A 240 -19.66 18.99 -14.23
CA GLU A 240 -19.88 17.97 -15.27
C GLU A 240 -20.15 16.60 -14.63
N LYS A 241 -19.25 16.16 -13.73
CA LYS A 241 -19.44 14.94 -12.90
C LYS A 241 -20.80 14.93 -12.19
N ASN A 242 -21.17 16.04 -11.55
CA ASN A 242 -22.45 16.14 -10.84
C ASN A 242 -23.66 16.06 -11.78
N GLN A 243 -23.55 16.56 -13.01
CA GLN A 243 -24.61 16.42 -14.02
C GLN A 243 -24.75 14.97 -14.49
N GLU A 244 -23.64 14.26 -14.69
CA GLU A 244 -23.65 12.84 -15.04
C GLU A 244 -24.26 11.98 -13.94
N ILE A 245 -23.84 12.18 -12.68
CA ILE A 245 -24.39 11.48 -11.52
C ILE A 245 -25.89 11.75 -11.38
N LYS A 246 -26.31 13.01 -11.54
CA LYS A 246 -27.75 13.36 -11.49
C LYS A 246 -28.55 12.73 -12.63
N LYS A 247 -27.94 12.56 -13.81
CA LYS A 247 -28.55 11.87 -14.96
C LYS A 247 -28.66 10.36 -14.71
N ALA A 248 -27.64 9.76 -14.10
CA ALA A 248 -27.58 8.32 -13.82
C ALA A 248 -28.50 7.91 -12.65
N LEU A 249 -28.53 8.69 -11.57
CA LEU A 249 -29.18 8.33 -10.31
C LEU A 249 -30.48 9.11 -10.00
N GLY A 250 -30.80 10.14 -10.79
CA GLY A 250 -31.90 11.05 -10.52
C GLY A 250 -31.65 12.00 -9.34
N LEU A 251 -32.65 12.83 -9.00
CA LEU A 251 -32.50 13.88 -7.98
C LEU A 251 -32.29 13.33 -6.57
N ARG A 252 -33.01 12.26 -6.18
CA ARG A 252 -32.85 11.65 -4.85
C ARG A 252 -31.46 11.01 -4.71
N GLY A 253 -31.03 10.20 -5.68
CA GLY A 253 -29.70 9.62 -5.66
C GLY A 253 -28.58 10.66 -5.73
N PHE A 254 -28.79 11.80 -6.39
CA PHE A 254 -27.85 12.92 -6.34
C PHE A 254 -27.76 13.57 -4.96
N LEU A 255 -28.88 13.71 -4.23
CA LEU A 255 -28.86 14.23 -2.86
C LEU A 255 -28.15 13.26 -1.91
N ASP A 256 -28.35 11.94 -2.09
CA ASP A 256 -27.62 10.90 -1.36
C ASP A 256 -26.11 10.98 -1.65
N TYR A 257 -25.72 11.13 -2.91
CA TYR A 257 -24.34 11.38 -3.31
C TYR A 257 -23.76 12.62 -2.60
N VAL A 258 -24.43 13.77 -2.64
CA VAL A 258 -23.92 14.99 -1.97
C VAL A 258 -23.80 14.80 -0.45
N TRP A 259 -24.75 14.10 0.16
CA TRP A 259 -24.70 13.77 1.58
C TRP A 259 -23.48 12.91 1.92
N GLU A 260 -23.23 11.86 1.14
CA GLU A 260 -22.16 10.89 1.40
C GLU A 260 -20.77 11.41 1.03
N GLU A 261 -20.63 12.24 -0.01
CA GLU A 261 -19.38 12.98 -0.31
C GLU A 261 -19.05 14.03 0.74
N SER A 262 -20.06 14.57 1.41
CA SER A 262 -19.87 15.58 2.44
C SER A 262 -19.75 15.05 3.86
N SER A 263 -19.84 13.74 4.04
CA SER A 263 -19.67 13.06 5.33
C SER A 263 -18.18 12.84 5.61
N SER A 264 -17.74 13.02 6.86
CA SER A 264 -16.40 12.54 7.25
C SER A 264 -16.40 11.01 7.27
N PHE A 265 -15.22 10.38 7.31
CA PHE A 265 -15.14 8.94 7.51
C PHE A 265 -15.87 8.51 8.79
N ALA A 266 -15.67 9.22 9.91
CA ALA A 266 -16.37 8.94 11.16
C ALA A 266 -17.91 9.04 11.02
N ASP A 267 -18.42 10.10 10.36
CA ASP A 267 -19.87 10.25 10.13
C ASP A 267 -20.43 9.12 9.23
N ALA A 268 -19.66 8.75 8.20
CA ALA A 268 -20.04 7.69 7.25
C ALA A 268 -20.02 6.33 7.93
N TYR A 269 -19.01 6.05 8.76
CA TYR A 269 -18.88 4.81 9.49
C TYR A 269 -19.94 4.68 10.59
N GLU A 270 -20.21 5.74 11.36
CA GLU A 270 -21.30 5.72 12.36
C GLU A 270 -22.66 5.45 11.69
N THR A 271 -22.88 6.02 10.50
CA THR A 271 -24.08 5.75 9.70
C THR A 271 -24.14 4.30 9.21
N TYR A 272 -23.00 3.75 8.79
CA TYR A 272 -22.86 2.35 8.41
C TYR A 272 -23.15 1.43 9.59
N ALA A 273 -22.48 1.63 10.72
CA ALA A 273 -22.63 0.82 11.93
C ALA A 273 -24.11 0.77 12.35
N LYS A 274 -24.76 1.93 12.50
CA LYS A 274 -26.20 2.01 12.85
C LYS A 274 -27.13 1.28 11.88
N LYS A 275 -26.78 1.24 10.60
CA LYS A 275 -27.59 0.58 9.56
C LYS A 275 -27.41 -0.94 9.58
N HIS A 276 -26.20 -1.40 9.85
CA HIS A 276 -25.84 -2.82 9.83
C HIS A 276 -25.95 -3.48 11.20
N SER A 277 -26.11 -2.72 12.28
CA SER A 277 -26.49 -3.26 13.59
C SER A 277 -27.92 -3.83 13.55
N PRO A 278 -28.16 -4.99 14.19
CA PRO A 278 -29.48 -5.61 14.21
C PRO A 278 -30.47 -4.76 15.02
N SER A 279 -31.66 -4.54 14.45
CA SER A 279 -32.74 -3.88 15.20
C SER A 279 -33.26 -4.80 16.31
N GLY A 280 -33.87 -4.23 17.36
CA GLY A 280 -34.52 -5.05 18.40
C GLY A 280 -35.65 -5.95 17.88
N LYS A 281 -36.25 -5.65 16.71
CA LYS A 281 -37.19 -6.54 16.03
C LYS A 281 -36.47 -7.74 15.42
N GLU A 282 -35.30 -7.52 14.84
CA GLU A 282 -34.46 -8.54 14.22
C GLU A 282 -33.91 -9.51 15.27
N LEU A 283 -33.34 -9.01 16.36
CA LEU A 283 -32.86 -9.85 17.48
C LEU A 283 -33.97 -10.76 18.04
N ARG A 284 -35.21 -10.25 18.15
CA ARG A 284 -36.37 -11.06 18.59
C ARG A 284 -36.83 -12.09 17.55
N ARG A 285 -36.56 -11.87 16.26
CA ARG A 285 -36.83 -12.83 15.19
C ARG A 285 -35.78 -13.93 15.24
N GLN A 286 -34.51 -13.55 15.29
CA GLN A 286 -33.35 -14.44 15.44
C GLN A 286 -33.49 -15.37 16.63
N GLY A 287 -33.83 -14.85 17.82
CA GLY A 287 -34.02 -15.68 19.02
C GLY A 287 -35.24 -16.60 19.03
N LYS A 288 -36.06 -16.59 17.98
CA LYS A 288 -37.16 -17.55 17.76
C LYS A 288 -36.87 -18.53 16.63
N GLU A 289 -35.77 -18.32 15.90
CA GLU A 289 -35.38 -19.19 14.81
C GLU A 289 -34.79 -20.48 15.37
N ASN A 290 -35.24 -21.61 14.81
CA ASN A 290 -34.71 -22.93 15.14
C ASN A 290 -34.09 -23.50 13.87
N PHE A 291 -32.75 -23.57 13.85
CA PHE A 291 -32.02 -24.20 12.77
C PHE A 291 -32.18 -25.73 12.83
N SER A 292 -32.02 -26.41 11.70
CA SER A 292 -32.00 -27.88 11.65
C SER A 292 -30.82 -28.46 12.43
N TYR A 293 -29.71 -27.72 12.47
CA TYR A 293 -28.54 -27.95 13.30
C TYR A 293 -28.31 -26.71 14.17
N MET A 294 -28.31 -26.89 15.48
CA MET A 294 -28.12 -25.84 16.47
C MET A 294 -26.75 -26.04 17.14
N PRO A 295 -25.63 -25.62 16.52
CA PRO A 295 -24.30 -25.81 17.11
C PRO A 295 -24.21 -25.15 18.49
N LEU A 296 -23.58 -25.82 19.45
CA LEU A 296 -23.18 -25.20 20.71
C LEU A 296 -21.89 -24.42 20.48
N PHE A 297 -21.92 -23.11 20.71
CA PHE A 297 -20.71 -22.27 20.68
C PHE A 297 -20.12 -22.13 22.09
N SER A 298 -18.89 -22.58 22.31
CA SER A 298 -18.15 -22.31 23.54
C SER A 298 -17.21 -21.13 23.34
N ILE A 299 -17.52 -19.99 23.95
CA ILE A 299 -16.67 -18.80 23.96
C ILE A 299 -15.61 -18.99 25.04
N VAL A 300 -14.34 -18.96 24.65
CA VAL A 300 -13.19 -19.10 25.56
C VAL A 300 -12.50 -17.76 25.75
N VAL A 301 -12.32 -17.36 27.01
CA VAL A 301 -11.79 -16.04 27.36
C VAL A 301 -10.76 -16.17 28.49
N PRO A 302 -9.48 -15.83 28.24
CA PRO A 302 -8.48 -15.73 29.30
C PRO A 302 -8.65 -14.41 30.08
N LEU A 303 -8.54 -14.47 31.40
CA LEU A 303 -8.54 -13.28 32.28
C LEU A 303 -7.18 -13.12 32.95
N TYR A 304 -6.71 -11.88 33.07
CA TYR A 304 -5.52 -11.52 33.85
C TYR A 304 -5.54 -10.04 34.22
N HIS A 305 -5.70 -9.73 35.52
CA HIS A 305 -5.84 -8.38 36.04
C HIS A 305 -6.92 -7.56 35.30
N THR A 306 -7.99 -8.22 34.87
CA THR A 306 -9.02 -7.64 34.01
C THR A 306 -9.84 -6.61 34.80
N PRO A 307 -10.00 -5.37 34.28
CA PRO A 307 -10.89 -4.39 34.90
C PRO A 307 -12.34 -4.88 34.91
N VAL A 308 -13.00 -4.80 36.08
CA VAL A 308 -14.39 -5.25 36.26
C VAL A 308 -15.36 -4.60 35.28
N SER A 309 -15.16 -3.32 34.92
CA SER A 309 -16.00 -2.63 33.93
C SER A 309 -15.94 -3.29 32.55
N PHE A 310 -14.74 -3.67 32.11
CA PHE A 310 -14.53 -4.30 30.81
C PHE A 310 -15.06 -5.74 30.81
N LEU A 311 -14.76 -6.51 31.86
CA LEU A 311 -15.30 -7.85 32.04
C LEU A 311 -16.83 -7.84 32.02
N LYS A 312 -17.45 -6.85 32.68
CA LYS A 312 -18.90 -6.70 32.69
C LYS A 312 -19.45 -6.47 31.28
N GLU A 313 -18.86 -5.56 30.51
CA GLU A 313 -19.30 -5.28 29.12
C GLU A 313 -19.14 -6.50 28.22
N MET A 314 -18.04 -7.25 28.36
CA MET A 314 -17.80 -8.49 27.62
C MET A 314 -18.84 -9.56 27.96
N ILE A 315 -19.07 -9.88 29.24
CA ILE A 315 -20.09 -10.87 29.65
C ILE A 315 -21.50 -10.41 29.23
N ASP A 316 -21.81 -9.12 29.35
CA ASP A 316 -23.08 -8.56 28.90
C ASP A 316 -23.27 -8.75 27.39
N SER A 317 -22.21 -8.67 26.58
CA SER A 317 -22.28 -8.87 25.12
C SER A 317 -22.61 -10.32 24.74
N VAL A 318 -22.09 -11.29 25.50
CA VAL A 318 -22.38 -12.72 25.32
C VAL A 318 -23.78 -13.06 25.83
N THR A 319 -24.18 -12.55 26.99
CA THR A 319 -25.51 -12.82 27.55
C THR A 319 -26.67 -12.21 26.74
N LYS A 320 -26.38 -11.17 25.95
CA LYS A 320 -27.34 -10.51 25.05
C LYS A 320 -27.43 -11.12 23.65
N GLN A 321 -26.66 -12.18 23.36
CA GLN A 321 -26.73 -12.87 22.07
C GLN A 321 -28.15 -13.33 21.76
N SER A 322 -28.60 -13.09 20.52
CA SER A 322 -29.92 -13.54 20.05
C SER A 322 -29.98 -15.06 19.86
N TYR A 323 -28.84 -15.69 19.55
CA TYR A 323 -28.69 -17.13 19.54
C TYR A 323 -28.49 -17.67 20.96
N GLY A 324 -29.25 -18.69 21.35
CA GLY A 324 -29.32 -19.15 22.74
C GLY A 324 -28.39 -20.30 23.13
N ASN A 325 -27.88 -21.07 22.15
CA ASN A 325 -27.11 -22.29 22.40
C ASN A 325 -25.60 -22.00 22.50
N TRP A 326 -25.18 -21.44 23.63
CA TRP A 326 -23.79 -21.10 23.87
C TRP A 326 -23.35 -21.41 25.30
N GLN A 327 -22.04 -21.44 25.49
CA GLN A 327 -21.34 -21.59 26.76
C GLN A 327 -20.22 -20.54 26.83
N LEU A 328 -20.04 -19.88 27.98
CA LEU A 328 -18.93 -18.95 28.22
C LEU A 328 -17.95 -19.55 29.22
N CYS A 329 -16.69 -19.68 28.85
CA CYS A 329 -15.63 -20.31 29.63
C CYS A 329 -14.55 -19.27 29.98
N LEU A 330 -14.45 -18.92 31.27
CA LEU A 330 -13.57 -17.88 31.80
C LEU A 330 -12.46 -18.52 32.64
N ALA A 331 -11.19 -18.34 32.26
CA ALA A 331 -10.05 -18.83 33.03
C ALA A 331 -9.20 -17.66 33.52
N ASP A 332 -9.10 -17.50 34.84
CA ASP A 332 -8.45 -16.34 35.46
C ASP A 332 -7.07 -16.68 36.03
N GLY A 333 -6.04 -16.08 35.43
CA GLY A 333 -4.65 -16.18 35.89
C GLY A 333 -4.25 -15.12 36.92
N SER A 334 -5.18 -14.31 37.42
CA SER A 334 -4.91 -13.26 38.42
C SER A 334 -4.48 -13.84 39.76
N SER A 335 -3.81 -13.01 40.58
CA SER A 335 -3.34 -13.43 41.91
C SER A 335 -4.44 -13.55 42.96
N ASP A 336 -5.61 -12.96 42.71
CA ASP A 336 -6.76 -12.93 43.61
C ASP A 336 -8.05 -13.29 42.86
N ASP A 337 -9.02 -13.83 43.60
CA ASP A 337 -10.27 -14.35 43.06
C ASP A 337 -11.42 -13.31 43.12
N THR A 338 -11.09 -12.01 43.11
CA THR A 338 -12.12 -10.95 43.20
C THR A 338 -13.06 -10.94 41.99
N LEU A 339 -12.56 -11.34 40.82
CA LEU A 339 -13.37 -11.50 39.61
C LEU A 339 -14.36 -12.66 39.74
N GLY A 340 -13.97 -13.77 40.38
CA GLY A 340 -14.84 -14.90 40.66
C GLY A 340 -16.03 -14.51 41.56
N GLU A 341 -15.78 -13.74 42.62
CA GLU A 341 -16.83 -13.19 43.49
C GLU A 341 -17.80 -12.31 42.70
N PHE A 342 -17.26 -11.39 41.88
CA PHE A 342 -18.06 -10.52 41.01
C PHE A 342 -18.93 -11.31 40.03
N ILE A 343 -18.37 -12.33 39.36
CA ILE A 343 -19.09 -13.18 38.41
C ILE A 343 -20.20 -13.94 39.13
N GLN A 344 -19.92 -14.52 40.29
CA GLN A 344 -20.90 -15.29 41.05
C GLN A 344 -22.07 -14.40 41.53
N GLU A 345 -21.80 -13.18 41.98
CA GLU A 345 -22.81 -12.23 42.44
C GLU A 345 -23.72 -11.75 41.28
N ASN A 346 -23.13 -11.41 40.13
CA ASN A 346 -23.85 -10.74 39.04
C ASN A 346 -24.41 -11.71 37.99
N TYR A 347 -23.76 -12.85 37.78
CA TYR A 347 -24.05 -13.78 36.68
C TYR A 347 -24.24 -15.24 37.11
N GLY A 348 -23.99 -15.60 38.38
CA GLY A 348 -24.04 -16.99 38.88
C GLY A 348 -25.39 -17.72 38.78
N LYS A 349 -26.44 -17.05 38.29
CA LYS A 349 -27.73 -17.68 37.94
C LYS A 349 -27.76 -18.26 36.53
N ASP A 350 -26.93 -17.75 35.62
CA ASP A 350 -26.85 -18.26 34.25
C ASP A 350 -25.89 -19.47 34.22
N ARG A 351 -26.46 -20.66 34.02
CA ARG A 351 -25.73 -21.92 34.05
C ARG A 351 -24.81 -22.14 32.84
N ARG A 352 -24.85 -21.24 31.86
CA ARG A 352 -23.99 -21.28 30.68
C ARG A 352 -22.62 -20.64 30.92
N ILE A 353 -22.43 -19.96 32.06
CA ILE A 353 -21.18 -19.26 32.39
C ILE A 353 -20.37 -20.11 33.35
N PHE A 354 -19.13 -20.42 32.94
CA PHE A 354 -18.18 -21.25 33.66
C PHE A 354 -16.95 -20.39 33.98
N TYR A 355 -16.48 -20.50 35.23
CA TYR A 355 -15.35 -19.74 35.72
C TYR A 355 -14.36 -20.66 36.45
N LYS A 356 -13.07 -20.47 36.19
CA LYS A 356 -11.98 -21.20 36.82
C LYS A 356 -10.85 -20.24 37.19
N HIS A 357 -10.65 -20.03 38.48
CA HIS A 357 -9.46 -19.36 38.99
C HIS A 357 -8.26 -20.33 38.92
N LEU A 358 -7.18 -19.90 38.28
CA LEU A 358 -5.96 -20.69 38.09
C LEU A 358 -5.06 -20.56 39.32
N LYS A 359 -4.12 -21.50 39.48
CA LYS A 359 -3.15 -21.45 40.58
C LYS A 359 -2.07 -20.40 40.38
N GLU A 360 -1.73 -20.15 39.11
CA GLU A 360 -0.71 -19.19 38.68
C GLU A 360 -1.03 -18.73 37.25
N ASN A 361 -0.52 -17.55 36.87
CA ASN A 361 -0.59 -17.07 35.50
C ASN A 361 0.36 -17.89 34.61
N THR A 362 -0.18 -18.49 33.54
CA THR A 362 0.58 -19.33 32.61
C THR A 362 0.78 -18.70 31.23
N GLY A 363 0.59 -17.38 31.14
CA GLY A 363 0.63 -16.64 29.87
C GLY A 363 -0.70 -16.72 29.12
N ILE A 364 -0.76 -16.04 27.97
CA ILE A 364 -2.02 -15.93 27.21
C ILE A 364 -2.44 -17.29 26.66
N SER A 365 -1.52 -18.08 26.10
CA SER A 365 -1.84 -19.43 25.61
C SER A 365 -2.29 -20.35 26.74
N GLY A 366 -1.59 -20.34 27.89
CA GLY A 366 -1.91 -21.22 29.01
C GLY A 366 -3.26 -20.92 29.65
N ASN A 367 -3.57 -19.63 29.85
CA ASN A 367 -4.87 -19.22 30.41
C ASN A 367 -6.01 -19.54 29.43
N THR A 368 -5.83 -19.29 28.12
CA THR A 368 -6.84 -19.67 27.12
C THR A 368 -7.02 -21.18 27.04
N ASN A 369 -5.94 -21.97 27.14
CA ASN A 369 -6.02 -23.43 27.19
C ASN A 369 -6.81 -23.93 28.40
N ALA A 370 -6.69 -23.29 29.56
CA ALA A 370 -7.49 -23.62 30.72
C ALA A 370 -8.99 -23.29 30.54
N ALA A 371 -9.33 -22.29 29.72
CA ALA A 371 -10.71 -22.04 29.29
C ALA A 371 -11.19 -23.09 28.26
N LEU A 372 -10.32 -23.51 27.33
CA LEU A 372 -10.61 -24.59 26.37
C LEU A 372 -10.94 -25.91 27.06
N GLU A 373 -10.30 -26.23 28.20
CA GLU A 373 -10.61 -27.44 28.99
C GLU A 373 -12.06 -27.50 29.50
N MET A 374 -12.72 -26.35 29.65
CA MET A 374 -14.13 -26.27 30.09
C MET A 374 -15.13 -26.30 28.92
N ALA A 375 -14.64 -26.16 27.68
CA ALA A 375 -15.48 -25.98 26.51
C ALA A 375 -16.10 -27.30 26.02
N GLU A 376 -17.43 -27.33 25.96
CA GLU A 376 -18.20 -28.50 25.52
C GLU A 376 -18.76 -28.36 24.09
N GLY A 377 -18.66 -27.17 23.50
CA GLY A 377 -19.30 -26.79 22.24
C GLY A 377 -18.77 -27.49 21.00
N ASP A 378 -19.63 -27.56 19.98
CA ASP A 378 -19.30 -28.03 18.64
C ASP A 378 -18.31 -27.07 17.94
N PHE A 379 -18.37 -25.78 18.31
CA PHE A 379 -17.46 -24.74 17.86
C PHE A 379 -16.89 -23.98 19.04
N ILE A 380 -15.59 -23.68 18.95
CA ILE A 380 -14.84 -22.89 19.92
C ILE A 380 -14.66 -21.48 19.37
N VAL A 381 -15.11 -20.48 20.12
CA VAL A 381 -15.06 -19.07 19.75
C VAL A 381 -14.03 -18.36 20.63
N PHE A 382 -13.04 -17.71 20.03
CA PHE A 382 -11.98 -17.02 20.77
C PHE A 382 -12.32 -15.54 20.94
N ALA A 383 -12.34 -15.05 22.17
CA ALA A 383 -12.60 -13.64 22.48
C ALA A 383 -11.74 -13.15 23.64
N ASP A 384 -11.48 -11.85 23.66
CA ASP A 384 -10.67 -11.21 24.70
C ASP A 384 -11.55 -10.59 25.79
N HIS A 385 -10.98 -10.47 26.99
CA HIS A 385 -11.72 -10.15 28.21
C HIS A 385 -12.28 -8.71 28.28
N ASP A 386 -11.79 -7.85 27.40
CA ASP A 386 -12.09 -6.42 27.30
C ASP A 386 -12.84 -6.02 26.04
N ASP A 387 -13.08 -6.97 25.15
CA ASP A 387 -13.75 -6.76 23.88
C ASP A 387 -15.24 -7.13 23.92
N VAL A 388 -15.97 -6.71 22.89
CA VAL A 388 -17.43 -6.87 22.81
C VAL A 388 -17.79 -7.49 21.46
N ILE A 389 -18.70 -8.46 21.47
CA ILE A 389 -19.27 -9.04 20.25
C ILE A 389 -20.66 -8.45 19.95
N SER A 390 -21.00 -8.31 18.67
CA SER A 390 -22.33 -7.85 18.25
C SER A 390 -23.42 -8.81 18.75
N PRO A 391 -24.61 -8.34 19.17
CA PRO A 391 -25.66 -9.20 19.74
C PRO A 391 -26.23 -10.27 18.80
N ASP A 392 -25.90 -10.23 17.51
CA ASP A 392 -26.26 -11.23 16.50
C ASP A 392 -25.08 -12.11 16.05
N ALA A 393 -23.88 -11.95 16.61
CA ALA A 393 -22.66 -12.63 16.17
C ALA A 393 -22.81 -14.16 16.08
N LEU A 394 -23.29 -14.81 17.16
CA LEU A 394 -23.46 -16.27 17.18
C LEU A 394 -24.61 -16.74 16.28
N TYR A 395 -25.64 -15.89 16.09
CA TYR A 395 -26.73 -16.20 15.16
C TYR A 395 -26.21 -16.19 13.72
N GLU A 396 -25.38 -15.22 13.34
CA GLU A 396 -24.80 -15.12 12.01
C GLU A 396 -23.88 -16.31 11.70
N MET A 397 -23.10 -16.78 12.68
CA MET A 397 -22.32 -18.02 12.55
C MET A 397 -23.21 -19.27 12.36
N ALA A 398 -24.29 -19.40 13.12
CA ALA A 398 -25.25 -20.50 12.94
C ALA A 398 -25.98 -20.41 11.59
N ALA A 399 -26.31 -19.20 11.13
CA ALA A 399 -26.93 -18.96 9.83
C ALA A 399 -25.98 -19.29 8.67
N LEU A 400 -24.69 -18.99 8.80
CA LEU A 400 -23.68 -19.43 7.84
C LEU A 400 -23.62 -20.97 7.79
N LEU A 401 -23.57 -21.66 8.92
CA LEU A 401 -23.51 -23.13 8.97
C LEU A 401 -24.77 -23.83 8.42
N ARG A 402 -25.92 -23.13 8.33
CA ARG A 402 -27.08 -23.63 7.61
C ARG A 402 -26.81 -23.72 6.10
N ASP A 403 -26.15 -22.70 5.55
CA ASP A 403 -25.89 -22.55 4.12
C ASP A 403 -24.58 -23.25 3.69
N CYS A 404 -23.60 -23.33 4.61
CA CYS A 404 -22.30 -23.97 4.47
C CYS A 404 -22.06 -24.96 5.64
N PRO A 405 -22.73 -26.14 5.65
CA PRO A 405 -22.69 -27.08 6.78
C PRO A 405 -21.34 -27.77 6.99
N ASP A 406 -20.42 -27.63 6.03
CA ASP A 406 -19.04 -28.11 6.06
C ASP A 406 -18.06 -27.13 6.71
N GLY A 407 -18.48 -25.93 7.10
CA GLY A 407 -17.60 -24.92 7.72
C GLY A 407 -16.85 -25.43 8.94
N GLU A 408 -15.51 -25.28 8.92
CA GLU A 408 -14.63 -25.72 10.02
C GLU A 408 -13.88 -24.57 10.69
N LEU A 409 -13.62 -23.47 9.96
CA LEU A 409 -13.09 -22.23 10.49
C LEU A 409 -13.92 -21.06 9.95
N ILE A 410 -14.50 -20.28 10.85
CA ILE A 410 -15.36 -19.14 10.51
C ILE A 410 -14.75 -17.89 11.10
N TYR A 411 -14.62 -16.83 10.31
CA TYR A 411 -14.17 -15.53 10.81
C TYR A 411 -15.04 -14.38 10.32
N THR A 412 -14.93 -13.22 10.98
CA THR A 412 -15.77 -12.05 10.72
C THR A 412 -14.94 -10.81 10.46
N ASP A 413 -15.56 -9.77 9.92
CA ASP A 413 -15.02 -8.41 10.02
C ASP A 413 -15.03 -7.94 11.48
N GLU A 414 -14.18 -6.96 11.78
CA GLU A 414 -14.01 -6.37 13.12
C GLU A 414 -13.86 -4.85 13.01
N ASP A 415 -13.96 -4.14 14.12
CA ASP A 415 -13.58 -2.74 14.19
C ASP A 415 -12.89 -2.39 15.51
N LEU A 416 -12.31 -1.18 15.56
CA LEU A 416 -11.81 -0.60 16.79
C LEU A 416 -12.89 0.19 17.53
N MET A 417 -12.92 -0.02 18.84
CA MET A 417 -13.77 0.64 19.81
C MET A 417 -12.93 1.38 20.84
N ASP A 418 -13.33 2.59 21.22
CA ASP A 418 -12.65 3.31 22.30
C ASP A 418 -13.12 2.85 23.70
N LYS A 419 -12.50 3.39 24.75
CA LYS A 419 -12.88 3.10 26.14
C LYS A 419 -14.34 3.45 26.50
N ASP A 420 -14.98 4.33 25.73
CA ASP A 420 -16.33 4.83 25.97
C ASP A 420 -17.37 4.09 25.11
N GLY A 421 -16.93 3.11 24.30
CA GLY A 421 -17.78 2.27 23.47
C GLY A 421 -18.04 2.83 22.07
N ASN A 422 -17.32 3.87 21.63
CA ASN A 422 -17.50 4.43 20.29
C ASN A 422 -16.65 3.67 19.26
N LEU A 423 -17.30 3.28 18.16
CA LEU A 423 -16.67 2.58 17.04
C LEU A 423 -16.03 3.59 16.07
N PHE A 424 -14.80 3.34 15.61
CA PHE A 424 -14.11 4.34 14.79
C PHE A 424 -13.23 3.81 13.64
N TYR A 425 -12.92 2.51 13.59
CA TYR A 425 -12.01 1.99 12.55
C TYR A 425 -12.35 0.55 12.14
N PRO A 426 -13.14 0.34 11.08
CA PRO A 426 -13.47 -0.99 10.58
C PRO A 426 -12.32 -1.65 9.80
N HIS A 427 -12.14 -2.94 10.03
CA HIS A 427 -11.32 -3.85 9.23
C HIS A 427 -12.26 -4.74 8.39
N PHE A 428 -12.45 -4.36 7.14
CA PHE A 428 -13.21 -5.11 6.14
C PHE A 428 -12.27 -6.07 5.39
N LYS A 429 -12.33 -7.34 5.78
CA LYS A 429 -11.43 -8.41 5.37
C LYS A 429 -11.89 -9.04 4.04
N PRO A 430 -10.99 -9.50 3.18
CA PRO A 430 -11.37 -10.37 2.07
C PRO A 430 -11.82 -11.74 2.58
N ASP A 431 -12.38 -12.55 1.70
CA ASP A 431 -12.53 -14.00 1.95
C ASP A 431 -11.15 -14.67 2.07
N PHE A 432 -11.13 -15.96 2.38
CA PHE A 432 -9.90 -16.65 2.79
C PHE A 432 -8.79 -16.55 1.73
N ASN A 433 -7.61 -16.10 2.17
CA ASN A 433 -6.46 -15.78 1.33
C ASN A 433 -5.20 -16.22 2.05
N LEU A 434 -4.66 -17.38 1.66
CA LEU A 434 -3.56 -18.00 2.40
C LEU A 434 -2.25 -17.22 2.23
N ASP A 435 -2.01 -16.66 1.05
CA ASP A 435 -0.79 -15.87 0.82
C ASP A 435 -0.83 -14.56 1.60
N TYR A 436 -2.00 -13.94 1.74
CA TYR A 436 -2.16 -12.78 2.63
C TYR A 436 -1.99 -13.16 4.10
N LEU A 437 -2.55 -14.30 4.52
CA LEU A 437 -2.36 -14.83 5.86
C LEU A 437 -0.88 -15.10 6.13
N ARG A 438 -0.08 -15.52 5.16
CA ARG A 438 1.38 -15.73 5.32
C ARG A 438 2.21 -14.45 5.44
N CYS A 439 1.60 -13.31 5.14
CA CYS A 439 2.23 -11.99 5.31
C CYS A 439 1.73 -11.27 6.56
N ILE A 440 0.43 -11.36 6.87
CA ILE A 440 -0.22 -10.65 7.97
C ILE A 440 -1.32 -11.56 8.54
N ASN A 441 -1.43 -11.64 9.87
CA ASN A 441 -2.61 -12.24 10.50
C ASN A 441 -3.83 -11.33 10.31
N TYR A 442 -4.42 -11.31 9.12
CA TYR A 442 -5.56 -10.45 8.81
C TYR A 442 -6.90 -11.01 9.32
N ILE A 443 -6.92 -12.30 9.71
CA ILE A 443 -8.12 -12.98 10.23
C ILE A 443 -8.46 -12.48 11.64
N CYS A 444 -7.48 -12.37 12.55
CA CYS A 444 -7.64 -11.90 13.93
C CYS A 444 -8.98 -12.34 14.58
N HIS A 445 -9.90 -11.40 14.81
CA HIS A 445 -11.14 -11.61 15.54
C HIS A 445 -12.37 -11.30 14.65
N LEU A 446 -13.56 -11.79 14.93
CA LEU A 446 -13.88 -12.94 15.78
C LEU A 446 -13.61 -14.21 14.98
N VAL A 447 -13.04 -15.25 15.61
CA VAL A 447 -12.85 -16.56 14.98
C VAL A 447 -13.56 -17.67 15.75
N ALA A 448 -14.24 -18.55 15.01
CA ALA A 448 -14.83 -19.78 15.50
C ALA A 448 -14.20 -20.98 14.80
N VAL A 449 -13.72 -21.95 15.57
CA VAL A 449 -13.09 -23.18 15.06
C VAL A 449 -13.89 -24.39 15.51
N LYS A 450 -14.21 -25.26 14.56
CA LYS A 450 -14.89 -26.52 14.80
C LYS A 450 -14.07 -27.40 15.74
N LYS A 451 -14.73 -28.02 16.72
CA LYS A 451 -14.05 -28.80 17.76
C LYS A 451 -13.19 -29.93 17.21
N GLU A 452 -13.66 -30.64 16.19
CA GLU A 452 -12.88 -31.70 15.54
C GLU A 452 -11.60 -31.17 14.88
N LEU A 453 -11.62 -29.94 14.33
CA LEU A 453 -10.43 -29.29 13.80
C LEU A 453 -9.46 -28.90 14.93
N LEU A 454 -9.97 -28.32 16.02
CA LEU A 454 -9.15 -28.03 17.22
C LEU A 454 -8.47 -29.30 17.76
N GLU A 455 -9.20 -30.41 17.88
CA GLU A 455 -8.66 -31.69 18.36
C GLU A 455 -7.56 -32.24 17.43
N LYS A 456 -7.70 -32.02 16.12
CA LYS A 456 -6.71 -32.42 15.11
C LYS A 456 -5.43 -31.59 15.18
N VAL A 457 -5.55 -30.28 15.39
CA VAL A 457 -4.39 -29.36 15.33
C VAL A 457 -3.72 -29.10 16.68
N GLY A 458 -4.43 -29.38 17.79
CA GLY A 458 -3.99 -29.08 19.15
C GLY A 458 -4.25 -27.63 19.58
N THR A 459 -4.10 -27.37 20.87
CA THR A 459 -4.43 -26.08 21.50
C THR A 459 -3.40 -24.97 21.22
N LEU A 460 -3.51 -23.83 21.89
CA LEU A 460 -2.54 -22.73 21.76
C LEU A 460 -1.19 -23.14 22.39
N ARG A 461 -0.10 -22.71 21.76
CA ARG A 461 1.27 -23.11 22.11
C ARG A 461 2.00 -21.94 22.82
N PRO A 462 2.32 -22.04 24.13
CA PRO A 462 2.90 -20.94 24.90
C PRO A 462 4.23 -20.38 24.35
N GLU A 463 4.99 -21.17 23.62
CA GLU A 463 6.23 -20.73 22.96
C GLU A 463 5.99 -19.80 21.74
N PHE A 464 4.74 -19.43 21.48
CA PHE A 464 4.28 -18.45 20.51
C PHE A 464 3.49 -17.30 21.14
N ASP A 465 3.45 -17.17 22.47
CA ASP A 465 2.82 -16.02 23.12
C ASP A 465 3.29 -14.70 22.45
N GLY A 466 2.34 -13.83 22.10
CA GLY A 466 2.50 -12.64 21.25
C GLY A 466 2.04 -12.83 19.80
N ALA A 467 1.98 -14.07 19.32
CA ALA A 467 1.47 -14.46 18.00
C ALA A 467 0.83 -15.87 18.03
N GLN A 468 0.30 -16.26 19.19
CA GLN A 468 -0.23 -17.61 19.46
C GLN A 468 -1.48 -17.90 18.62
N ASP A 469 -2.30 -16.87 18.39
CA ASP A 469 -3.44 -16.88 17.49
C ASP A 469 -3.00 -17.11 16.05
N TYR A 470 -1.93 -16.44 15.62
CA TYR A 470 -1.39 -16.59 14.28
C TYR A 470 -0.83 -18.00 14.04
N ASP A 471 -0.08 -18.55 15.00
CA ASP A 471 0.35 -19.95 14.95
C ASP A 471 -0.83 -20.93 14.84
N PHE A 472 -1.84 -20.73 15.68
CA PHE A 472 -3.02 -21.59 15.72
C PHE A 472 -3.81 -21.54 14.41
N LEU A 473 -4.04 -20.35 13.86
CA LEU A 473 -4.72 -20.17 12.57
C LEU A 473 -3.93 -20.83 11.44
N LEU A 474 -2.60 -20.67 11.39
CA LEU A 474 -1.75 -21.33 10.40
C LEU A 474 -1.88 -22.86 10.48
N ARG A 475 -1.88 -23.44 11.69
CA ARG A 475 -2.12 -24.88 11.88
C ARG A 475 -3.52 -25.31 11.48
N CYS A 476 -4.55 -24.49 11.71
CA CYS A 476 -5.91 -24.81 11.28
C CYS A 476 -6.01 -24.93 9.75
N VAL A 477 -5.50 -23.93 9.03
CA VAL A 477 -5.57 -23.88 7.55
C VAL A 477 -4.64 -24.88 6.85
N GLU A 478 -3.72 -25.51 7.58
CA GLU A 478 -2.97 -26.69 7.12
C GLU A 478 -3.84 -27.95 7.00
N HIS A 479 -5.01 -27.95 7.64
CA HIS A 479 -5.82 -29.13 7.86
C HIS A 479 -7.26 -29.03 7.36
N THR A 480 -7.67 -27.87 6.83
CA THR A 480 -8.98 -27.62 6.22
C THR A 480 -8.91 -26.60 5.09
N GLU A 481 -9.79 -26.75 4.10
CA GLU A 481 -10.09 -25.73 3.09
C GLU A 481 -11.47 -25.10 3.32
N HIS A 482 -12.24 -25.59 4.31
CA HIS A 482 -13.59 -25.14 4.64
C HIS A 482 -13.55 -23.92 5.57
N VAL A 483 -12.90 -22.86 5.07
CA VAL A 483 -12.72 -21.58 5.76
C VAL A 483 -13.71 -20.56 5.21
N TYR A 484 -14.55 -20.00 6.07
CA TYR A 484 -15.62 -19.10 5.67
C TYR A 484 -15.55 -17.75 6.37
N HIS A 485 -15.83 -16.71 5.62
CA HIS A 485 -15.86 -15.34 6.08
C HIS A 485 -17.31 -14.84 6.14
N ILE A 486 -17.65 -14.15 7.24
CA ILE A 486 -18.89 -13.37 7.36
C ILE A 486 -18.52 -11.89 7.22
N PRO A 487 -18.87 -11.21 6.11
CA PRO A 487 -18.51 -9.81 5.86
C PRO A 487 -19.38 -8.83 6.66
N LYS A 488 -19.44 -9.03 7.97
CA LYS A 488 -20.15 -8.22 8.96
C LYS A 488 -19.20 -7.95 10.12
N VAL A 489 -19.22 -6.71 10.60
CA VAL A 489 -18.48 -6.32 11.81
C VAL A 489 -19.19 -6.91 13.01
N LEU A 490 -18.67 -8.03 13.52
CA LEU A 490 -19.26 -8.79 14.63
C LEU A 490 -18.39 -8.80 15.88
N TYR A 491 -17.21 -8.18 15.80
CA TYR A 491 -16.25 -8.00 16.89
C TYR A 491 -15.85 -6.53 17.02
N HIS A 492 -15.80 -6.04 18.26
CA HIS A 492 -15.43 -4.68 18.61
C HIS A 492 -14.21 -4.69 19.54
N TRP A 493 -13.04 -4.44 18.95
CA TRP A 493 -11.74 -4.51 19.62
C TRP A 493 -11.43 -3.20 20.34
N ARG A 494 -11.27 -3.26 21.67
CA ARG A 494 -11.04 -2.10 22.52
C ARG A 494 -9.59 -1.61 22.45
N SER A 495 -9.42 -0.32 22.13
CA SER A 495 -8.12 0.33 22.14
C SER A 495 -7.90 1.11 23.46
N HIS A 496 -6.91 0.71 24.27
CA HIS A 496 -6.48 1.42 25.49
C HIS A 496 -4.98 1.23 25.80
N GLU A 497 -4.42 2.00 26.75
CA GLU A 497 -2.97 2.04 27.07
C GLU A 497 -2.37 0.69 27.52
N GLY A 498 -3.20 -0.24 28.00
CA GLY A 498 -2.80 -1.60 28.39
C GLY A 498 -3.04 -2.66 27.31
N SER A 499 -3.64 -2.30 26.18
CA SER A 499 -3.84 -3.19 25.03
C SER A 499 -2.53 -3.34 24.26
N THR A 500 -2.33 -4.50 23.63
CA THR A 500 -1.23 -4.77 22.70
C THR A 500 -1.12 -3.71 21.60
N ALA A 501 -2.24 -3.05 21.25
CA ALA A 501 -2.28 -1.93 20.32
C ALA A 501 -1.50 -0.68 20.80
N GLY A 502 -1.29 -0.51 22.11
CA GLY A 502 -0.71 0.69 22.72
C GLY A 502 0.74 0.57 23.23
N ASN A 503 1.26 -0.65 23.45
CA ASN A 503 2.55 -0.85 24.14
C ASN A 503 3.73 -1.10 23.18
N GLN A 504 4.82 -0.33 23.32
CA GLN A 504 6.02 -0.40 22.47
C GLN A 504 6.91 -1.61 22.76
N ASP A 505 7.02 -2.03 24.03
CA ASP A 505 7.87 -3.17 24.45
C ASP A 505 7.30 -4.52 24.02
N SER A 506 5.98 -4.58 23.80
CA SER A 506 5.30 -5.79 23.35
C SER A 506 5.52 -6.10 21.86
N LYS A 507 6.13 -5.18 21.11
CA LYS A 507 6.19 -5.28 19.64
C LYS A 507 7.27 -6.22 19.14
N ASN A 508 8.44 -6.26 19.80
CA ASN A 508 9.58 -7.03 19.30
C ASN A 508 9.41 -8.54 19.50
N TYR A 509 8.93 -8.98 20.68
CA TYR A 509 8.75 -10.40 20.94
C TYR A 509 7.61 -10.99 20.08
N ALA A 510 6.52 -10.24 19.87
CA ALA A 510 5.43 -10.64 18.99
C ALA A 510 5.87 -10.80 17.53
N VAL A 511 6.76 -9.93 17.04
CA VAL A 511 7.35 -10.05 15.70
C VAL A 511 8.17 -11.34 15.55
N GLU A 512 9.02 -11.65 16.53
CA GLU A 512 9.80 -12.89 16.49
C GLU A 512 8.93 -14.14 16.63
N ALA A 513 7.89 -14.09 17.47
CA ALA A 513 6.90 -15.17 17.61
C ALA A 513 6.16 -15.43 16.29
N GLY A 514 5.71 -14.38 15.59
CA GLY A 514 5.02 -14.53 14.30
C GLY A 514 5.94 -15.04 13.19
N LYS A 515 7.20 -14.56 13.13
CA LYS A 515 8.21 -15.10 12.20
C LYS A 515 8.49 -16.58 12.47
N LYS A 516 8.55 -16.98 13.74
CA LYS A 516 8.69 -18.39 14.14
C LYS A 516 7.47 -19.21 13.72
N ALA A 517 6.25 -18.69 13.92
CA ALA A 517 5.00 -19.35 13.52
C ALA A 517 4.98 -19.67 12.02
N LEU A 518 5.34 -18.69 11.18
CA LEU A 518 5.46 -18.87 9.73
C LEU A 518 6.55 -19.88 9.35
N SER A 519 7.71 -19.79 10.00
CA SER A 519 8.82 -20.72 9.73
C SER A 519 8.42 -22.18 10.03
N GLU A 520 7.67 -22.41 11.11
CA GLU A 520 7.14 -23.74 11.42
C GLU A 520 6.00 -24.16 10.49
N HIS A 521 5.12 -23.22 10.10
CA HIS A 521 4.09 -23.47 9.08
C HIS A 521 4.71 -23.96 7.77
N TYR A 522 5.74 -23.28 7.25
CA TYR A 522 6.43 -23.71 6.04
C TYR A 522 7.04 -25.10 6.19
N LYS A 523 7.63 -25.40 7.35
CA LYS A 523 8.18 -26.73 7.64
C LYS A 523 7.09 -27.81 7.65
N ARG A 524 5.92 -27.56 8.26
CA ARG A 524 4.80 -28.51 8.31
C ARG A 524 4.17 -28.74 6.95
N CYS A 525 4.05 -27.69 6.14
CA CYS A 525 3.56 -27.78 4.75
C CYS A 525 4.61 -28.36 3.77
N GLY A 526 5.85 -28.59 4.18
CA GLY A 526 6.92 -29.01 3.28
C GLY A 526 7.34 -27.94 2.26
N LEU A 527 7.09 -26.66 2.56
CA LEU A 527 7.42 -25.55 1.68
C LEU A 527 8.87 -25.10 1.88
N LEU A 528 9.60 -24.96 0.78
CA LEU A 528 10.94 -24.40 0.79
C LEU A 528 10.84 -22.87 0.77
N ALA A 529 10.54 -22.28 1.92
CA ALA A 529 10.35 -20.85 2.08
C ALA A 529 10.98 -20.33 3.37
N GLU A 530 11.29 -19.03 3.38
CA GLU A 530 11.78 -18.30 4.55
C GLU A 530 10.84 -17.14 4.88
N ALA A 531 10.59 -16.92 6.18
CA ALA A 531 9.86 -15.76 6.67
C ALA A 531 10.84 -14.62 6.99
N GLU A 532 10.62 -13.45 6.41
CA GLU A 532 11.40 -12.24 6.64
C GLU A 532 10.52 -11.16 7.27
N PHE A 533 11.02 -10.45 8.29
CA PHE A 533 10.32 -9.29 8.83
C PHE A 533 10.57 -8.08 7.95
N THR A 534 9.50 -7.40 7.52
CA THR A 534 9.59 -6.29 6.56
C THR A 534 10.05 -4.96 7.18
N GLY A 535 10.17 -4.88 8.51
CA GLY A 535 10.36 -3.61 9.22
C GLY A 535 9.05 -2.88 9.53
N ILE A 536 7.91 -3.36 9.01
CA ILE A 536 6.56 -2.87 9.33
C ILE A 536 5.97 -3.80 10.39
N PHE A 537 5.50 -3.24 11.50
CA PHE A 537 4.98 -4.02 12.64
C PHE A 537 3.98 -5.10 12.16
N ILE A 538 4.21 -6.35 12.58
CA ILE A 538 3.43 -7.56 12.26
C ILE A 538 3.20 -7.83 10.76
N VAL A 539 4.07 -7.35 9.89
CA VAL A 539 4.08 -7.68 8.45
C VAL A 539 5.34 -8.45 8.08
N TYR A 540 5.14 -9.60 7.47
CA TYR A 540 6.18 -10.53 7.04
C TYR A 540 6.17 -10.70 5.53
N ARG A 541 7.31 -11.11 5.01
CA ARG A 541 7.49 -11.51 3.61
C ARG A 541 7.84 -12.98 3.56
N THR A 542 7.16 -13.70 2.67
CA THR A 542 7.48 -15.08 2.32
C THR A 542 8.40 -15.11 1.13
N LYS A 543 9.61 -15.64 1.32
CA LYS A 543 10.59 -15.88 0.25
C LYS A 543 10.63 -17.36 -0.09
N PHE A 544 9.90 -17.77 -1.14
CA PHE A 544 9.99 -19.11 -1.69
C PHE A 544 11.33 -19.31 -2.41
N LYS A 545 12.00 -20.43 -2.15
CA LYS A 545 13.25 -20.80 -2.82
C LYS A 545 12.94 -21.42 -4.17
N VAL A 546 13.45 -20.81 -5.23
CA VAL A 546 13.38 -21.36 -6.59
C VAL A 546 14.03 -22.75 -6.63
N GLN A 547 13.31 -23.72 -7.18
CA GLN A 547 13.77 -25.08 -7.42
C GLN A 547 14.34 -25.23 -8.83
N GLY A 548 15.48 -25.91 -8.96
CA GLY A 548 16.13 -26.13 -10.24
C GLY A 548 16.69 -24.84 -10.85
N ASN A 549 16.81 -24.84 -12.18
CA ASN A 549 17.24 -23.67 -12.95
C ASN A 549 16.28 -23.48 -14.15
N PRO A 550 14.97 -23.24 -13.92
CA PRO A 550 14.00 -23.13 -14.99
C PRO A 550 14.32 -21.95 -15.91
N LYS A 551 14.03 -22.12 -17.20
CA LYS A 551 14.19 -21.04 -18.17
C LYS A 551 12.94 -20.17 -18.20
N VAL A 552 13.11 -18.85 -18.13
CA VAL A 552 12.01 -17.88 -18.30
C VAL A 552 12.06 -17.27 -19.70
N SER A 553 10.99 -17.38 -20.46
CA SER A 553 10.84 -16.66 -21.74
C SER A 553 10.03 -15.39 -21.54
N ILE A 554 10.67 -14.25 -21.74
CA ILE A 554 10.08 -12.92 -21.62
C ILE A 554 9.53 -12.51 -22.98
N LEU A 555 8.21 -12.36 -23.08
CA LEU A 555 7.48 -12.04 -24.30
C LEU A 555 7.21 -10.53 -24.34
N ILE A 556 7.79 -9.82 -25.32
CA ILE A 556 7.71 -8.35 -25.42
C ILE A 556 7.19 -7.94 -26.81
N PRO A 557 5.88 -7.61 -26.96
CA PRO A 557 5.35 -6.99 -28.16
C PRO A 557 5.97 -5.60 -28.39
N ASN A 558 6.40 -5.30 -29.62
CA ASN A 558 6.93 -3.96 -29.96
C ASN A 558 6.63 -3.53 -31.39
N LYS A 559 6.19 -2.27 -31.53
CA LYS A 559 6.02 -1.57 -32.80
C LYS A 559 6.52 -0.15 -32.64
N ASP A 560 7.54 0.26 -33.40
CA ASP A 560 8.02 1.65 -33.58
C ASP A 560 8.29 2.44 -32.28
N HIS A 561 8.68 1.74 -31.22
CA HIS A 561 8.95 2.31 -29.88
C HIS A 561 10.36 1.90 -29.39
N ILE A 562 11.38 2.26 -30.17
CA ILE A 562 12.79 1.88 -29.90
C ILE A 562 13.24 2.34 -28.51
N GLU A 563 12.94 3.59 -28.13
CA GLU A 563 13.39 4.17 -26.86
C GLU A 563 12.81 3.43 -25.65
N ASP A 564 11.51 3.13 -25.69
CA ASP A 564 10.83 2.38 -24.62
C ASP A 564 11.38 0.93 -24.57
N LEU A 565 11.50 0.25 -25.73
CA LEU A 565 12.00 -1.11 -25.80
C LEU A 565 13.46 -1.25 -25.33
N GLU A 566 14.35 -0.34 -25.73
CA GLU A 566 15.75 -0.32 -25.29
C GLU A 566 15.84 -0.13 -23.78
N LYS A 567 14.98 0.75 -23.23
CA LYS A 567 14.92 0.99 -21.80
C LYS A 567 14.47 -0.26 -21.04
N CYS A 568 13.45 -0.95 -21.55
CA CYS A 568 12.95 -2.20 -20.99
C CYS A 568 14.02 -3.31 -21.03
N ILE A 569 14.57 -3.59 -22.22
CA ILE A 569 15.59 -4.64 -22.41
C ILE A 569 16.84 -4.34 -21.58
N SER A 570 17.35 -3.10 -21.60
CA SER A 570 18.52 -2.73 -20.81
C SER A 570 18.26 -2.93 -19.32
N ALA A 571 17.11 -2.52 -18.80
CA ALA A 571 16.77 -2.74 -17.39
C ALA A 571 16.69 -4.24 -17.05
N VAL A 572 16.10 -5.07 -17.91
CA VAL A 572 16.07 -6.53 -17.72
C VAL A 572 17.48 -7.11 -17.74
N MET A 573 18.34 -6.71 -18.68
CA MET A 573 19.68 -7.27 -18.82
C MET A 573 20.65 -6.80 -17.73
N GLU A 574 20.53 -5.56 -17.26
CA GLU A 574 21.44 -4.96 -16.28
C GLU A 574 21.06 -5.25 -14.83
N LYS A 575 19.75 -5.32 -14.52
CA LYS A 575 19.27 -5.41 -13.13
C LYS A 575 18.87 -6.81 -12.70
N SER A 576 18.42 -7.68 -13.62
CA SER A 576 17.91 -9.01 -13.25
C SER A 576 19.02 -9.94 -12.79
N THR A 577 18.87 -10.55 -11.61
CA THR A 577 19.86 -11.52 -11.10
C THR A 577 19.64 -12.95 -11.60
N TRP A 578 18.43 -13.30 -12.08
CA TRP A 578 18.19 -14.61 -12.69
C TRP A 578 18.78 -14.70 -14.09
N GLU A 579 19.72 -15.62 -14.30
CA GLU A 579 20.45 -15.70 -15.58
C GLU A 579 19.75 -16.55 -16.65
N ASN A 580 18.99 -17.57 -16.26
CA ASN A 580 18.36 -18.48 -17.22
C ASN A 580 17.07 -17.87 -17.81
N LYS A 581 17.27 -16.86 -18.66
CA LYS A 581 16.21 -16.08 -19.30
C LYS A 581 16.50 -15.84 -20.78
N GLU A 582 15.44 -15.82 -21.57
CA GLU A 582 15.46 -15.34 -22.96
C GLU A 582 14.41 -14.26 -23.17
N ILE A 583 14.61 -13.43 -24.19
CA ILE A 583 13.65 -12.39 -24.57
C ILE A 583 13.20 -12.65 -26.00
N ILE A 584 11.88 -12.80 -26.17
CA ILE A 584 11.23 -12.89 -27.48
C ILE A 584 10.56 -11.54 -27.75
N VAL A 585 11.22 -10.72 -28.56
CA VAL A 585 10.64 -9.47 -29.06
C VAL A 585 9.70 -9.81 -30.21
N ILE A 586 8.43 -9.45 -30.06
CA ILE A 586 7.38 -9.77 -31.03
C ILE A 586 7.07 -8.49 -31.82
N GLU A 587 7.71 -8.37 -32.97
CA GLU A 587 7.49 -7.28 -33.91
C GLU A 587 6.07 -7.39 -34.49
N ASN A 588 5.30 -6.29 -34.41
CA ASN A 588 3.88 -6.29 -34.76
C ASN A 588 3.44 -5.09 -35.62
N ASN A 589 3.92 -5.07 -36.85
CA ASN A 589 3.59 -4.10 -37.92
C ASN A 589 4.29 -2.74 -37.76
N SER A 590 5.58 -2.78 -37.44
CA SER A 590 6.49 -1.62 -37.50
C SER A 590 6.61 -1.06 -38.92
N VAL A 591 6.69 0.26 -39.05
CA VAL A 591 6.84 0.95 -40.34
C VAL A 591 8.14 1.73 -40.45
N GLU A 592 8.81 2.02 -39.32
CA GLU A 592 10.04 2.79 -39.31
C GLU A 592 11.25 1.91 -39.62
N LYS A 593 12.14 2.38 -40.51
CA LYS A 593 13.33 1.60 -40.93
C LYS A 593 14.32 1.44 -39.78
N GLU A 594 14.37 2.46 -38.93
CA GLU A 594 15.15 2.56 -37.73
C GLU A 594 14.80 1.42 -36.75
N THR A 595 13.51 1.05 -36.65
CA THR A 595 13.05 -0.06 -35.80
C THR A 595 13.63 -1.39 -36.25
N PHE A 596 13.60 -1.68 -37.56
CA PHE A 596 14.18 -2.91 -38.09
C PHE A 596 15.71 -2.94 -37.97
N ALA A 597 16.39 -1.81 -38.18
CA ALA A 597 17.83 -1.70 -37.93
C ALA A 597 18.18 -1.96 -36.46
N TYR A 598 17.35 -1.46 -35.54
CA TYR A 598 17.50 -1.69 -34.11
C TYR A 598 17.29 -3.15 -33.71
N TYR A 599 16.31 -3.86 -34.30
CA TYR A 599 16.15 -5.30 -34.08
C TYR A 599 17.36 -6.12 -34.51
N GLU A 600 17.99 -5.78 -35.64
CA GLU A 600 19.22 -6.44 -36.07
C GLU A 600 20.39 -6.14 -35.12
N LYS A 601 20.47 -4.92 -34.57
CA LYS A 601 21.42 -4.57 -33.52
C LYS A 601 21.20 -5.42 -32.26
N LEU A 602 19.96 -5.57 -31.80
CA LEU A 602 19.63 -6.38 -30.62
C LEU A 602 20.09 -7.84 -30.76
N LYS A 603 19.82 -8.46 -31.92
CA LYS A 603 20.26 -9.85 -32.21
C LYS A 603 21.78 -10.00 -32.19
N GLN A 604 22.52 -8.97 -32.61
CA GLN A 604 23.99 -8.98 -32.59
C GLN A 604 24.56 -8.73 -31.20
N GLN A 605 23.88 -7.89 -30.40
CA GLN A 605 24.32 -7.48 -29.07
C GLN A 605 24.05 -8.56 -28.01
N TYR A 606 22.93 -9.28 -28.13
CA TYR A 606 22.49 -10.23 -27.10
C TYR A 606 22.16 -11.61 -27.70
N ALA A 607 22.87 -12.64 -27.24
CA ALA A 607 22.69 -14.01 -27.73
C ALA A 607 21.38 -14.67 -27.26
N ASN A 608 20.75 -14.14 -26.21
CA ASN A 608 19.51 -14.63 -25.62
C ASN A 608 18.28 -13.81 -26.04
N ILE A 609 18.38 -13.01 -27.11
CA ILE A 609 17.26 -12.26 -27.68
C ILE A 609 16.91 -12.80 -29.06
N GLN A 610 15.63 -13.07 -29.27
CA GLN A 610 15.06 -13.42 -30.56
C GLN A 610 14.01 -12.37 -30.95
N VAL A 611 13.94 -12.04 -32.24
CA VAL A 611 12.90 -11.18 -32.80
C VAL A 611 12.05 -12.00 -33.76
N VAL A 612 10.73 -12.01 -33.55
CA VAL A 612 9.75 -12.72 -34.38
C VAL A 612 8.70 -11.75 -34.91
N THR A 613 8.21 -11.98 -36.12
CA THR A 613 7.29 -11.06 -36.81
C THR A 613 5.88 -11.61 -36.88
N TRP A 614 4.91 -10.83 -36.39
CA TRP A 614 3.49 -11.09 -36.49
C TRP A 614 2.88 -10.43 -37.74
N GLU A 615 2.32 -11.23 -38.64
CA GLU A 615 1.77 -10.77 -39.94
C GLU A 615 0.23 -10.55 -39.92
N GLY A 616 -0.33 -10.10 -38.80
CA GLY A 616 -1.77 -9.87 -38.64
C GLY A 616 -2.13 -8.48 -38.13
N GLU A 617 -3.43 -8.20 -38.02
CA GLU A 617 -3.91 -6.98 -37.36
C GLU A 617 -3.45 -6.90 -35.90
N PHE A 618 -3.41 -5.68 -35.33
CA PHE A 618 -3.06 -5.51 -33.93
C PHE A 618 -4.08 -6.19 -33.01
N ASN A 619 -3.62 -7.22 -32.31
CA ASN A 619 -4.37 -7.99 -31.34
C ASN A 619 -3.37 -8.44 -30.27
N TYR A 620 -3.36 -7.77 -29.12
CA TYR A 620 -2.36 -7.99 -28.07
C TYR A 620 -2.35 -9.45 -27.61
N SER A 621 -3.53 -10.05 -27.47
CA SER A 621 -3.70 -11.46 -27.12
C SER A 621 -3.09 -12.39 -28.16
N ALA A 622 -3.43 -12.20 -29.44
CA ALA A 622 -2.90 -13.04 -30.51
C ALA A 622 -1.38 -12.87 -30.71
N ILE A 623 -0.86 -11.67 -30.52
CA ILE A 623 0.58 -11.35 -30.61
C ILE A 623 1.36 -12.08 -29.53
N ASN A 624 0.91 -12.04 -28.27
CA ASN A 624 1.54 -12.78 -27.18
C ASN A 624 1.45 -14.30 -27.39
N ASN A 625 0.28 -14.81 -27.80
CA ASN A 625 0.11 -16.23 -28.15
C ASN A 625 1.03 -16.66 -29.31
N PHE A 626 1.29 -15.77 -30.27
CA PHE A 626 2.24 -16.01 -31.35
C PHE A 626 3.67 -16.06 -30.83
N GLY A 627 4.09 -15.10 -30.01
CA GLY A 627 5.42 -15.10 -29.37
C GLY A 627 5.69 -16.35 -28.54
N ALA A 628 4.70 -16.83 -27.79
CA ALA A 628 4.80 -18.05 -26.98
C ALA A 628 5.18 -19.30 -27.80
N LYS A 629 4.84 -19.35 -29.10
CA LYS A 629 5.21 -20.48 -29.99
C LYS A 629 6.71 -20.56 -30.28
N TYR A 630 7.45 -19.47 -30.05
CA TYR A 630 8.89 -19.39 -30.24
C TYR A 630 9.66 -19.42 -28.92
N ALA A 631 8.95 -19.57 -27.80
CA ALA A 631 9.52 -19.57 -26.47
C ALA A 631 9.87 -21.00 -26.00
N ASP A 632 11.10 -21.17 -25.52
CA ASP A 632 11.65 -22.45 -25.04
C ASP A 632 11.62 -22.58 -23.51
N GLY A 633 11.13 -21.56 -22.80
CA GLY A 633 11.08 -21.51 -21.35
C GLY A 633 10.01 -22.41 -20.73
N ASP A 634 10.26 -22.80 -19.47
CA ASP A 634 9.29 -23.49 -18.61
C ASP A 634 8.22 -22.52 -18.09
N TYR A 635 8.55 -21.22 -18.08
CA TYR A 635 7.71 -20.12 -17.64
C TYR A 635 7.66 -19.05 -18.71
N TYR A 636 6.48 -18.48 -18.92
CA TYR A 636 6.27 -17.32 -19.77
C TYR A 636 6.06 -16.10 -18.90
N LEU A 637 6.75 -15.01 -19.25
CA LEU A 637 6.53 -13.70 -18.67
C LEU A 637 6.03 -12.76 -19.76
N LEU A 638 4.78 -12.33 -19.67
CA LEU A 638 4.25 -11.26 -20.50
C LEU A 638 4.76 -9.94 -19.93
N LEU A 639 5.43 -9.15 -20.77
CA LEU A 639 6.05 -7.89 -20.36
C LEU A 639 5.80 -6.84 -21.44
N ASN A 640 5.22 -5.70 -21.05
CA ASN A 640 5.07 -4.59 -21.98
C ASN A 640 6.43 -3.93 -22.27
N ASN A 641 6.60 -3.42 -23.49
CA ASN A 641 7.82 -2.77 -23.95
C ASN A 641 8.13 -1.44 -23.24
N ASP A 642 7.15 -0.82 -22.58
CA ASP A 642 7.26 0.45 -21.85
C ASP A 642 7.36 0.24 -20.32
N THR A 643 8.05 -0.83 -19.92
CA THR A 643 8.35 -1.15 -18.52
C THR A 643 9.84 -0.94 -18.18
N GLU A 644 10.14 -0.65 -16.91
CA GLU A 644 11.52 -0.59 -16.41
C GLU A 644 11.60 -1.36 -15.09
N VAL A 645 12.43 -2.42 -15.04
CA VAL A 645 12.65 -3.21 -13.83
C VAL A 645 13.26 -2.35 -12.72
N ILE A 646 12.76 -2.49 -11.48
CA ILE A 646 13.34 -1.86 -10.28
C ILE A 646 13.98 -2.93 -9.39
N THR A 647 13.22 -3.99 -9.06
CA THR A 647 13.67 -5.05 -8.15
C THR A 647 14.65 -6.01 -8.84
N PRO A 648 15.90 -6.18 -8.36
CA PRO A 648 16.89 -7.04 -9.02
C PRO A 648 16.54 -8.54 -9.05
N ASP A 649 16.04 -9.09 -7.95
CA ASP A 649 15.68 -10.52 -7.79
C ASP A 649 14.21 -10.82 -8.16
N TRP A 650 13.62 -9.99 -9.02
CA TRP A 650 12.19 -10.06 -9.37
C TRP A 650 11.79 -11.38 -10.02
N LEU A 651 12.60 -11.94 -10.92
CA LEU A 651 12.31 -13.21 -11.58
C LEU A 651 12.32 -14.36 -10.57
N GLU A 652 13.27 -14.36 -9.64
CA GLU A 652 13.36 -15.36 -8.58
C GLU A 652 12.15 -15.32 -7.64
N GLN A 653 11.73 -14.12 -7.25
CA GLN A 653 10.53 -13.93 -6.43
C GLN A 653 9.27 -14.43 -7.16
N MET A 654 9.10 -14.06 -8.44
CA MET A 654 7.97 -14.52 -9.25
C MET A 654 8.01 -16.04 -9.48
N LEU A 655 9.18 -16.60 -9.78
CA LEU A 655 9.39 -18.05 -9.96
C LEU A 655 9.07 -18.83 -8.68
N GLY A 656 9.51 -18.34 -7.52
CA GLY A 656 9.26 -19.01 -6.24
C GLY A 656 7.76 -19.20 -5.96
N TYR A 657 6.94 -18.17 -6.22
CA TYR A 657 5.49 -18.29 -6.13
C TYR A 657 4.88 -19.10 -7.27
N CYS A 658 5.32 -18.84 -8.51
CA CYS A 658 4.78 -19.47 -9.71
C CYS A 658 5.15 -20.95 -9.78
N GLN A 659 6.13 -21.46 -9.03
CA GLN A 659 6.46 -22.88 -8.97
C GLN A 659 5.45 -23.72 -8.21
N ARG A 660 4.73 -23.13 -7.25
CA ARG A 660 3.74 -23.84 -6.44
C ARG A 660 2.66 -24.47 -7.31
N GLU A 661 2.20 -25.67 -6.98
CA GLU A 661 1.19 -26.38 -7.78
C GLU A 661 -0.16 -25.64 -7.82
N ASP A 662 -0.52 -24.99 -6.71
CA ASP A 662 -1.76 -24.22 -6.57
C ASP A 662 -1.72 -22.84 -7.25
N THR A 663 -0.56 -22.35 -7.69
CA THR A 663 -0.40 -21.05 -8.35
C THR A 663 -0.34 -21.20 -9.86
N ALA A 664 -1.21 -20.49 -10.57
CA ALA A 664 -1.18 -20.37 -12.02
C ALA A 664 -0.36 -19.15 -12.47
N ILE A 665 -0.67 -17.98 -11.89
CA ILE A 665 -0.21 -16.69 -12.40
C ILE A 665 0.34 -15.85 -11.25
N VAL A 666 1.41 -15.09 -11.53
CA VAL A 666 2.01 -14.14 -10.59
C VAL A 666 2.17 -12.78 -11.26
N GLY A 667 1.80 -11.71 -10.59
CA GLY A 667 1.93 -10.33 -11.07
C GLY A 667 2.76 -9.43 -10.15
N ALA A 668 3.39 -8.43 -10.75
CA ALA A 668 4.23 -7.44 -10.07
C ALA A 668 3.45 -6.21 -9.59
N LYS A 669 4.01 -5.42 -8.69
CA LYS A 669 3.58 -4.04 -8.41
C LYS A 669 4.13 -3.11 -9.49
N LEU A 670 3.25 -2.35 -10.14
CA LEU A 670 3.65 -1.37 -11.13
C LEU A 670 3.50 0.04 -10.58
N LEU A 671 4.50 0.86 -10.86
CA LEU A 671 4.57 2.26 -10.47
C LEU A 671 4.49 3.16 -11.68
N TYR A 672 3.83 4.31 -11.50
CA TYR A 672 3.99 5.45 -12.38
C TYR A 672 5.38 6.09 -12.21
N PRO A 673 5.83 6.90 -13.19
CA PRO A 673 7.14 7.57 -13.12
C PRO A 673 7.30 8.56 -11.96
N ASP A 674 6.19 8.96 -11.33
CA ASP A 674 6.15 9.85 -10.17
C ASP A 674 6.16 9.09 -8.82
N ASP A 675 6.56 7.81 -8.84
CA ASP A 675 6.61 6.93 -7.67
C ASP A 675 5.24 6.68 -7.01
N THR A 676 4.15 6.83 -7.75
CA THR A 676 2.82 6.42 -7.31
C THR A 676 2.45 5.04 -7.84
N VAL A 677 1.60 4.31 -7.13
CA VAL A 677 1.14 2.98 -7.52
C VAL A 677 0.21 3.08 -8.72
N GLN A 678 0.48 2.29 -9.74
CA GLN A 678 -0.41 2.08 -10.88
C GLN A 678 -1.16 0.75 -10.77
N HIS A 679 -0.48 -0.31 -10.32
CA HIS A 679 -1.06 -1.65 -10.22
C HIS A 679 -0.71 -2.31 -8.90
N ALA A 680 -1.74 -2.78 -8.20
CA ALA A 680 -1.65 -3.59 -7.00
C ALA A 680 -2.70 -4.71 -6.98
N GLY A 681 -2.90 -5.35 -8.13
CA GLY A 681 -4.02 -6.26 -8.40
C GLY A 681 -5.21 -5.58 -9.07
N VAL A 682 -6.18 -6.40 -9.49
CA VAL A 682 -7.43 -6.01 -10.13
C VAL A 682 -8.60 -6.63 -9.38
N VAL A 683 -9.63 -5.82 -9.13
CA VAL A 683 -10.89 -6.21 -8.49
C VAL A 683 -12.00 -6.28 -9.53
N VAL A 684 -12.70 -7.42 -9.57
CA VAL A 684 -13.89 -7.65 -10.39
C VAL A 684 -15.09 -6.90 -9.81
N GLY A 685 -15.91 -6.33 -10.69
CA GLY A 685 -17.05 -5.46 -10.35
C GLY A 685 -16.72 -3.97 -10.33
N MET A 686 -15.44 -3.60 -10.24
CA MET A 686 -15.04 -2.19 -10.25
C MET A 686 -15.43 -1.53 -11.59
N GLY A 687 -16.11 -0.39 -11.54
CA GLY A 687 -16.66 0.25 -12.74
C GLY A 687 -17.71 -0.59 -13.50
N GLY A 688 -18.23 -1.66 -12.90
CA GLY A 688 -19.17 -2.60 -13.54
C GLY A 688 -18.49 -3.71 -14.37
N PHE A 689 -17.17 -3.86 -14.30
CA PHE A 689 -16.43 -4.93 -14.93
C PHE A 689 -15.21 -5.32 -14.09
N ALA A 690 -14.10 -4.59 -14.14
CA ALA A 690 -12.87 -4.84 -13.41
C ALA A 690 -11.99 -3.59 -13.34
N GLY A 691 -11.20 -3.41 -12.28
CA GLY A 691 -10.37 -2.21 -12.11
C GLY A 691 -9.22 -2.38 -11.14
N HIS A 692 -8.18 -1.58 -11.33
CA HIS A 692 -7.04 -1.51 -10.42
C HIS A 692 -7.43 -0.82 -9.11
N ILE A 693 -6.80 -1.26 -8.01
CA ILE A 693 -7.01 -0.69 -6.68
C ILE A 693 -5.74 -0.01 -6.17
N LEU A 694 -5.94 0.91 -5.22
CA LEU A 694 -4.90 1.68 -4.53
C LEU A 694 -3.99 2.45 -5.49
N THR A 695 -4.53 2.84 -6.63
CA THR A 695 -3.84 3.67 -7.64
C THR A 695 -3.59 5.07 -7.10
N GLY A 696 -2.43 5.67 -7.41
CA GLY A 696 -2.05 7.01 -6.98
C GLY A 696 -1.50 7.09 -5.55
N PHE A 697 -1.52 5.99 -4.79
CA PHE A 697 -0.85 5.94 -3.48
C PHE A 697 0.67 5.94 -3.68
N GLY A 698 1.43 6.56 -2.77
CA GLY A 698 2.90 6.56 -2.88
C GLY A 698 3.50 5.16 -2.80
N LYS A 699 4.64 4.93 -3.46
CA LYS A 699 5.29 3.59 -3.57
C LYS A 699 5.51 2.88 -2.22
N ASN A 700 5.78 3.63 -1.15
CA ASN A 700 6.04 3.10 0.20
C ASN A 700 4.82 3.10 1.12
N HIS A 701 3.65 3.50 0.62
CA HIS A 701 2.42 3.43 1.40
C HIS A 701 2.07 1.96 1.65
N THR A 702 1.65 1.62 2.87
CA THR A 702 1.26 0.24 3.24
C THR A 702 -0.08 -0.18 2.63
N GLY A 703 -0.94 0.80 2.36
CA GLY A 703 -2.26 0.61 1.77
C GLY A 703 -3.29 0.19 2.83
N TYR A 704 -4.54 0.02 2.40
CA TYR A 704 -5.59 -0.51 3.25
C TYR A 704 -5.18 -1.88 3.79
N MET A 705 -5.14 -2.03 5.11
CA MET A 705 -4.74 -3.27 5.81
C MET A 705 -3.38 -3.87 5.35
N GLY A 706 -2.46 -3.06 4.81
CA GLY A 706 -1.16 -3.58 4.35
C GLY A 706 -1.16 -4.20 2.95
N ARG A 707 -2.24 -4.03 2.17
CA ARG A 707 -2.37 -4.63 0.83
C ARG A 707 -1.34 -4.16 -0.22
N LEU A 708 -0.58 -3.09 0.03
CA LEU A 708 0.51 -2.64 -0.86
C LEU A 708 1.89 -3.18 -0.49
N VAL A 709 1.97 -3.94 0.61
CA VAL A 709 3.21 -4.50 1.18
C VAL A 709 3.11 -5.98 1.55
N ALA A 710 1.92 -6.59 1.46
CA ALA A 710 1.68 -8.01 1.66
C ALA A 710 1.37 -8.71 0.33
N ALA A 711 2.05 -9.83 0.05
CA ALA A 711 1.68 -10.72 -1.04
C ALA A 711 0.27 -11.26 -0.78
N GLN A 712 -0.53 -11.37 -1.82
CA GLN A 712 -1.92 -11.79 -1.66
C GLN A 712 -2.47 -12.42 -2.93
N GLU A 713 -3.39 -13.36 -2.76
CA GLU A 713 -4.24 -13.83 -3.85
C GLU A 713 -5.16 -12.68 -4.31
N VAL A 714 -5.35 -12.53 -5.62
CA VAL A 714 -6.21 -11.52 -6.25
C VAL A 714 -6.94 -12.15 -7.43
N SER A 715 -8.06 -11.55 -7.87
CA SER A 715 -8.79 -12.10 -9.02
C SER A 715 -8.04 -11.97 -10.33
N ALA A 716 -7.26 -10.89 -10.48
CA ALA A 716 -6.45 -10.67 -11.66
C ALA A 716 -5.23 -9.76 -11.39
N VAL A 717 -4.21 -9.93 -12.23
CA VAL A 717 -3.05 -9.05 -12.36
C VAL A 717 -2.92 -8.62 -13.83
N THR A 718 -2.19 -7.54 -14.10
CA THR A 718 -2.10 -7.02 -15.46
C THR A 718 -1.02 -7.69 -16.31
N GLY A 719 -1.29 -7.84 -17.60
CA GLY A 719 -0.35 -8.35 -18.60
C GLY A 719 0.89 -7.47 -18.84
N ALA A 720 0.93 -6.26 -18.25
CA ALA A 720 2.12 -5.42 -18.32
C ALA A 720 3.34 -6.06 -17.63
N CYS A 721 3.14 -6.90 -16.60
CA CYS A 721 4.16 -7.80 -16.06
C CYS A 721 3.47 -8.98 -15.35
N LEU A 722 3.37 -10.13 -16.04
CA LEU A 722 2.63 -11.31 -15.59
C LEU A 722 3.42 -12.59 -15.91
N MET A 723 3.74 -13.39 -14.90
CA MET A 723 4.39 -14.70 -15.06
C MET A 723 3.38 -15.84 -14.96
N VAL A 724 3.52 -16.85 -15.82
CA VAL A 724 2.67 -18.04 -15.85
C VAL A 724 3.50 -19.26 -16.24
N LYS A 725 3.17 -20.44 -15.67
CA LYS A 725 3.75 -21.71 -16.12
C LYS A 725 3.35 -21.97 -17.57
N LYS A 726 4.29 -22.45 -18.40
CA LYS A 726 3.99 -22.88 -19.78
C LYS A 726 2.82 -23.88 -19.82
N SER A 727 2.83 -24.87 -18.94
CA SER A 727 1.77 -25.89 -18.87
C SER A 727 0.38 -25.29 -18.61
N VAL A 728 0.29 -24.23 -17.80
CA VAL A 728 -0.97 -23.52 -17.52
C VAL A 728 -1.38 -22.65 -18.70
N PHE A 729 -0.42 -21.95 -19.32
CA PHE A 729 -0.68 -21.17 -20.52
C PHE A 729 -1.24 -22.06 -21.65
N ASP A 730 -0.65 -23.24 -21.85
CA ASP A 730 -1.08 -24.22 -22.84
C ASP A 730 -2.47 -24.81 -22.51
N GLU A 731 -2.71 -25.17 -21.25
CA GLU A 731 -4.01 -25.66 -20.75
C GLU A 731 -5.13 -24.64 -20.99
N LEU A 732 -4.82 -23.35 -20.81
CA LEU A 732 -5.72 -22.23 -21.07
C LEU A 732 -5.81 -21.85 -22.56
N SER A 733 -5.03 -22.48 -23.45
CA SER A 733 -4.92 -22.08 -24.86
C SER A 733 -4.51 -20.61 -25.05
N GLY A 734 -3.70 -20.08 -24.13
CA GLY A 734 -3.23 -18.70 -24.11
C GLY A 734 -4.31 -17.65 -23.81
N LEU A 735 -4.08 -16.42 -24.28
CA LEU A 735 -5.01 -15.29 -24.17
C LEU A 735 -6.15 -15.41 -25.19
N ASP A 736 -7.37 -15.00 -24.83
CA ASP A 736 -8.53 -15.01 -25.73
C ASP A 736 -8.50 -13.79 -26.68
N GLY A 737 -7.89 -13.99 -27.85
CA GLY A 737 -7.83 -12.97 -28.90
C GLY A 737 -9.09 -12.80 -29.72
N GLU A 738 -10.14 -13.60 -29.51
CA GLU A 738 -11.41 -13.44 -30.21
C GLU A 738 -12.30 -12.43 -29.50
N ASN A 739 -12.44 -12.56 -28.17
CA ASN A 739 -13.30 -11.70 -27.35
C ASN A 739 -12.56 -10.54 -26.71
N PHE A 740 -11.26 -10.68 -26.40
CA PHE A 740 -10.47 -9.69 -25.67
C PHE A 740 -9.18 -9.37 -26.43
N LYS A 741 -9.27 -8.50 -27.43
CA LYS A 741 -8.14 -8.20 -28.32
C LYS A 741 -7.12 -7.26 -27.67
N VAL A 742 -7.58 -6.30 -26.87
CA VAL A 742 -6.73 -5.21 -26.37
C VAL A 742 -6.95 -4.91 -24.89
N ALA A 743 -8.19 -4.85 -24.42
CA ALA A 743 -8.50 -4.67 -23.00
C ALA A 743 -9.06 -5.95 -22.39
N LEU A 744 -8.97 -6.08 -21.07
CA LEU A 744 -9.49 -7.19 -20.26
C LEU A 744 -8.93 -8.58 -20.61
N ASN A 745 -7.95 -8.68 -21.52
CA ASN A 745 -7.35 -9.95 -21.91
C ASN A 745 -6.59 -10.62 -20.76
N ASP A 746 -5.89 -9.81 -19.96
CA ASP A 746 -5.18 -10.23 -18.76
C ASP A 746 -6.15 -10.61 -17.64
N VAL A 747 -7.21 -9.82 -17.45
CA VAL A 747 -8.28 -10.13 -16.49
C VAL A 747 -8.98 -11.44 -16.85
N ASP A 748 -9.42 -11.62 -18.10
CA ASP A 748 -10.02 -12.87 -18.58
C ASP A 748 -9.08 -14.08 -18.39
N PHE A 749 -7.80 -13.92 -18.71
CA PHE A 749 -6.81 -14.99 -18.55
C PHE A 749 -6.63 -15.40 -17.09
N CYS A 750 -6.58 -14.43 -16.18
CA CYS A 750 -6.54 -14.67 -14.75
C CYS A 750 -7.80 -15.38 -14.24
N LEU A 751 -8.98 -14.93 -14.67
CA LEU A 751 -10.25 -15.53 -14.25
C LEU A 751 -10.43 -16.96 -14.77
N ARG A 752 -10.01 -17.24 -16.01
CA ARG A 752 -9.96 -18.61 -16.53
C ARG A 752 -8.99 -19.50 -15.77
N ALA A 753 -7.86 -18.97 -15.30
CA ALA A 753 -6.97 -19.72 -14.41
C ALA A 753 -7.67 -20.06 -13.08
N GLY A 754 -8.49 -19.14 -12.55
CA GLY A 754 -9.35 -19.36 -11.39
C GLY A 754 -10.43 -20.42 -11.63
N GLU A 755 -11.00 -20.51 -12.83
CA GLU A 755 -11.93 -21.59 -13.24
C GLU A 755 -11.27 -22.98 -13.20
N LEU A 756 -9.93 -23.07 -13.24
CA LEU A 756 -9.16 -24.29 -13.01
C LEU A 756 -8.78 -24.54 -11.54
N HIS A 757 -9.37 -23.78 -10.61
CA HIS A 757 -9.03 -23.79 -9.17
C HIS A 757 -7.56 -23.46 -8.88
N LYS A 758 -6.91 -22.68 -9.75
CA LYS A 758 -5.54 -22.19 -9.56
C LYS A 758 -5.54 -20.72 -9.18
N LYS A 759 -4.55 -20.33 -8.38
CA LYS A 759 -4.43 -19.00 -7.79
C LYS A 759 -3.71 -18.02 -8.71
N VAL A 760 -4.09 -16.76 -8.57
CA VAL A 760 -3.40 -15.60 -9.15
C VAL A 760 -2.86 -14.79 -7.97
N VAL A 761 -1.55 -14.56 -7.94
CA VAL A 761 -0.87 -13.93 -6.80
C VAL A 761 -0.24 -12.60 -7.20
N PHE A 762 -0.53 -11.57 -6.42
CA PHE A 762 0.11 -10.27 -6.52
C PHE A 762 1.32 -10.17 -5.58
N LEU A 763 2.47 -9.74 -6.09
CA LEU A 763 3.71 -9.54 -5.33
C LEU A 763 4.05 -8.05 -5.20
N PRO A 764 3.91 -7.44 -4.00
CA PRO A 764 4.20 -6.01 -3.79
C PRO A 764 5.68 -5.66 -3.83
N ASP A 765 6.54 -6.64 -3.62
CA ASP A 765 8.00 -6.51 -3.54
C ASP A 765 8.69 -6.58 -4.91
N VAL A 766 8.00 -7.14 -5.90
CA VAL A 766 8.42 -7.12 -7.29
C VAL A 766 7.92 -5.83 -7.92
N GLN A 767 8.83 -4.86 -8.12
CA GLN A 767 8.48 -3.51 -8.57
C GLN A 767 9.07 -3.19 -9.93
N LEU A 768 8.25 -2.59 -10.78
CA LEU A 768 8.64 -2.05 -12.08
C LEU A 768 7.97 -0.68 -12.27
N TYR A 769 8.63 0.23 -12.99
CA TYR A 769 7.92 1.36 -13.60
C TYR A 769 7.18 0.88 -14.85
N HIS A 770 6.01 1.44 -15.11
CA HIS A 770 5.28 1.26 -16.36
C HIS A 770 4.82 2.64 -16.84
N TYR A 771 5.32 3.05 -18.01
CA TYR A 771 5.13 4.42 -18.52
C TYR A 771 3.75 4.68 -19.15
N GLU A 772 2.89 3.66 -19.13
CA GLU A 772 1.48 3.58 -19.54
C GLU A 772 1.11 4.27 -20.84
N SER A 773 0.59 3.48 -21.78
CA SER A 773 -0.06 3.99 -23.00
C SER A 773 0.84 4.88 -23.87
N LYS A 774 2.17 4.85 -23.65
CA LYS A 774 3.14 5.46 -24.56
C LYS A 774 3.11 4.79 -25.93
N SER A 775 3.10 3.45 -25.94
CA SER A 775 3.12 2.66 -27.18
C SER A 775 1.75 2.42 -27.81
N ARG A 776 0.70 2.32 -26.99
CA ARG A 776 -0.68 2.04 -27.45
C ARG A 776 -1.54 3.30 -27.67
N GLY A 777 -1.26 4.37 -26.94
CA GLY A 777 -2.11 5.56 -26.81
C GLY A 777 -3.41 5.32 -26.03
N PHE A 778 -4.06 6.40 -25.60
CA PHE A 778 -5.32 6.36 -24.85
C PHE A 778 -6.54 5.92 -25.69
N GLU A 779 -7.62 5.53 -25.01
CA GLU A 779 -8.93 5.14 -25.58
C GLU A 779 -9.75 6.36 -26.06
N THR A 780 -9.16 7.19 -26.92
CA THR A 780 -9.69 8.51 -27.28
C THR A 780 -10.41 8.56 -28.63
N THR A 781 -10.23 7.56 -29.49
CA THR A 781 -10.89 7.49 -30.81
C THR A 781 -12.21 6.71 -30.74
N PRO A 782 -13.24 7.05 -31.53
CA PRO A 782 -14.53 6.34 -31.54
C PRO A 782 -14.41 4.83 -31.76
N GLU A 783 -13.49 4.40 -32.64
CA GLU A 783 -13.27 2.98 -32.97
C GLU A 783 -12.71 2.20 -31.76
N LYS A 784 -11.76 2.80 -31.04
CA LYS A 784 -11.17 2.24 -29.81
C LYS A 784 -12.22 2.15 -28.69
N GLN A 785 -13.01 3.20 -28.50
CA GLN A 785 -14.11 3.21 -27.53
C GLN A 785 -15.20 2.17 -27.87
N GLU A 786 -15.53 2.00 -29.15
CA GLU A 786 -16.45 0.96 -29.61
C GLU A 786 -15.92 -0.44 -29.33
N ARG A 787 -14.64 -0.70 -29.65
CA ARG A 787 -13.98 -1.97 -29.33
C ARG A 787 -14.00 -2.23 -27.82
N PHE A 788 -13.59 -1.26 -27.01
CA PHE A 788 -13.56 -1.40 -25.55
C PHE A 788 -14.95 -1.72 -24.98
N ARG A 789 -16.00 -1.07 -25.50
CA ARG A 789 -17.38 -1.38 -25.10
C ARG A 789 -17.77 -2.82 -25.42
N LYS A 790 -17.42 -3.33 -26.60
CA LYS A 790 -17.68 -4.74 -26.97
C LYS A 790 -16.93 -5.72 -26.07
N GLU A 791 -15.68 -5.41 -25.70
CA GLU A 791 -14.89 -6.21 -24.76
C GLU A 791 -15.54 -6.21 -23.36
N ILE A 792 -16.06 -5.06 -22.89
CA ILE A 792 -16.85 -4.99 -21.64
C ILE A 792 -18.12 -5.82 -21.74
N ASP A 793 -18.89 -5.71 -22.83
CA ASP A 793 -20.13 -6.48 -23.03
C ASP A 793 -19.84 -7.99 -23.03
N ALA A 794 -18.75 -8.43 -23.67
CA ALA A 794 -18.30 -9.81 -23.64
C ALA A 794 -17.89 -10.27 -22.23
N PHE A 795 -17.16 -9.43 -21.49
CA PHE A 795 -16.77 -9.69 -20.11
C PHE A 795 -17.99 -9.85 -19.21
N GLN A 796 -18.93 -8.90 -19.25
CA GLN A 796 -20.16 -8.93 -18.46
C GLN A 796 -21.04 -10.14 -18.80
N LYS A 797 -21.09 -10.54 -20.06
CA LYS A 797 -21.80 -11.73 -20.49
C LYS A 797 -21.16 -13.01 -19.94
N ARG A 798 -19.82 -13.10 -19.96
CA ARG A 798 -19.08 -14.28 -19.50
C ARG A 798 -19.08 -14.41 -17.99
N TYR A 799 -18.80 -13.32 -17.27
CA TYR A 799 -18.57 -13.32 -15.82
C TYR A 799 -19.73 -12.69 -15.02
N GLY A 800 -20.94 -12.69 -15.58
CA GLY A 800 -22.12 -12.08 -14.95
C GLY A 800 -22.43 -12.61 -13.55
N GLU A 801 -22.29 -13.93 -13.33
CA GLU A 801 -22.49 -14.54 -12.00
C GLU A 801 -21.43 -14.07 -10.99
N LEU A 802 -20.16 -13.99 -11.39
CA LEU A 802 -19.08 -13.46 -10.53
C LEU A 802 -19.29 -11.98 -10.20
N LEU A 803 -19.75 -11.18 -11.16
CA LEU A 803 -20.09 -9.77 -10.93
C LEU A 803 -21.26 -9.61 -9.92
N LEU A 804 -22.21 -10.56 -9.93
CA LEU A 804 -23.33 -10.59 -8.99
C LEU A 804 -22.90 -11.06 -7.60
N ALA A 805 -22.08 -12.11 -7.52
CA ALA A 805 -21.56 -12.66 -6.27
C ALA A 805 -20.59 -11.68 -5.58
N GLY A 806 -19.81 -10.94 -6.36
CA GLY A 806 -18.72 -10.10 -5.86
C GLY A 806 -17.36 -10.79 -5.95
N ASP A 807 -16.30 -9.98 -5.96
CA ASP A 807 -14.93 -10.47 -5.96
C ASP A 807 -14.57 -11.02 -4.57
N PRO A 808 -14.16 -12.30 -4.43
CA PRO A 808 -13.86 -12.91 -3.13
C PRO A 808 -12.67 -12.24 -2.42
N TYR A 809 -11.75 -11.63 -3.17
CA TYR A 809 -10.57 -10.97 -2.62
C TYR A 809 -10.83 -9.49 -2.28
N TYR A 810 -12.08 -9.01 -2.37
CA TYR A 810 -12.48 -7.64 -2.06
C TYR A 810 -13.79 -7.59 -1.27
N ASN A 811 -13.74 -7.06 -0.04
CA ASN A 811 -14.88 -7.06 0.86
C ASN A 811 -16.10 -6.31 0.27
N PRO A 812 -17.32 -6.85 0.37
CA PRO A 812 -18.51 -6.24 -0.22
C PRO A 812 -18.90 -4.89 0.38
N ASN A 813 -18.40 -4.55 1.58
CA ASN A 813 -18.61 -3.26 2.24
C ASN A 813 -17.69 -2.15 1.70
N LEU A 814 -16.77 -2.45 0.78
CA LEU A 814 -15.84 -1.50 0.18
C LEU A 814 -16.34 -0.99 -1.19
N SER A 815 -15.93 0.23 -1.54
CA SER A 815 -16.34 0.91 -2.76
C SER A 815 -15.83 0.20 -4.01
N LEU A 816 -16.73 -0.05 -4.97
CA LEU A 816 -16.40 -0.49 -6.34
C LEU A 816 -16.24 0.67 -7.34
N VAL A 817 -16.25 1.91 -6.87
CA VAL A 817 -16.16 3.10 -7.74
C VAL A 817 -14.80 3.79 -7.63
N ARG A 818 -14.22 3.85 -6.42
CA ARG A 818 -13.01 4.64 -6.16
C ARG A 818 -11.71 3.85 -6.19
N GLY A 819 -11.78 2.54 -5.97
CA GLY A 819 -10.59 1.68 -5.88
C GLY A 819 -9.65 2.00 -4.71
N ASP A 820 -10.02 2.86 -3.76
CA ASP A 820 -9.21 3.31 -2.62
C ASP A 820 -9.48 2.50 -1.33
N CYS A 821 -10.26 1.42 -1.43
CA CYS A 821 -10.77 0.65 -0.29
C CYS A 821 -11.54 1.51 0.74
N SER A 822 -12.15 2.63 0.31
CA SER A 822 -13.08 3.36 1.15
C SER A 822 -14.41 2.62 1.30
N LEU A 823 -15.15 2.95 2.34
CA LEU A 823 -16.48 2.39 2.61
C LEU A 823 -17.42 2.63 1.41
N ALA A 824 -18.11 1.57 0.98
CA ALA A 824 -19.11 1.63 -0.07
C ALA A 824 -20.23 2.60 0.28
N LYS A 825 -20.54 3.48 -0.67
CA LYS A 825 -21.60 4.47 -0.53
C LYS A 825 -22.94 3.90 -0.99
N ARG A 826 -24.08 4.42 -0.48
CA ARG A 826 -25.40 3.85 -0.80
C ARG A 826 -25.69 3.87 -2.29
N TYR A 827 -25.26 4.91 -2.98
CA TYR A 827 -25.44 5.02 -4.43
C TYR A 827 -24.55 4.07 -5.24
N GLU A 828 -23.52 3.47 -4.63
CA GLU A 828 -22.57 2.57 -5.28
C GLU A 828 -23.05 1.12 -5.28
N THR A 829 -24.19 0.83 -4.65
CA THR A 829 -24.85 -0.46 -4.80
C THR A 829 -25.28 -0.63 -6.25
N TRP A 830 -24.42 -1.30 -7.03
CA TRP A 830 -24.76 -1.74 -8.36
C TRP A 830 -26.06 -2.55 -8.28
N LYS A 831 -26.98 -2.34 -9.23
CA LYS A 831 -28.35 -2.89 -9.24
C LYS A 831 -28.45 -4.42 -9.22
N GLY A 832 -27.34 -5.15 -9.08
CA GLY A 832 -27.30 -6.61 -9.01
C GLY A 832 -26.74 -7.22 -7.72
N ARG A 833 -26.13 -6.47 -6.79
CA ARG A 833 -25.71 -7.07 -5.51
C ARG A 833 -26.95 -7.33 -4.65
N LYS A 834 -27.34 -8.60 -4.49
CA LYS A 834 -28.22 -8.99 -3.38
C LYS A 834 -27.38 -8.84 -2.11
N ALA A 835 -27.84 -7.96 -1.22
CA ALA A 835 -27.29 -7.79 0.12
C ALA A 835 -27.55 -9.03 0.99
#